data_AF-A0A5P9F9Z9-F1
#
_entry.id   AF-A0A5P9F9Z9-F1
#
_cell.length_a   1.000
_cell.length_b   1.000
_cell.length_c   1.000
_cell.angle_alpha   90.00
_cell.angle_beta   90.00
_cell.angle_gamma   90.00
#
_symmetry.space_group_name_H-M   'P 1'
#
loop_
_entity.id
_entity.type
_entity.pdbx_description
1 polymer ?
#
loop_
_entity_poly.entity_id
_entity_poly.type
_entity_poly.pdbx_seq_one_letter_code
_entity_poly.pdbx_strand_id
1 'polypeptide(L)'
;MPNQQSLVSQWNELMLEAIRDGGAKPTSTTYQLHLQSAAVYDAFAAFDDDAYGYYSEITIDPGLITEAVKAEAVSFASYRMLATLFPEHTATFDAFMNTLGYDTEDTATGTGSGAAIGNLAAANVLAARVGDGSNAENGFADTTGYTPVNSPDPDAANAPGGADFDPNSWQPLRVPNGTLVNDEGIPIFDNDDPSTYTDQVALAPHWGSVDSFALGSDMSVFRPPAPPKLGDFSEYVDGRGNVTTGDQAYRDQFTEVVDYSANLDNRGKVIAEFWADGPRTESPPGHWNQIAQDIALREGHGIDEDAKMFFALNTAVFDAGIATWEAKYYYNFIRPQSAIRDLYFDQEIEAWGGPEHGTETILGQFWQPYQNVTFVTPPFPEFVSGHSTFSMAAAKTIAAFVGSDVYYDGESYGNYDLDHAGGIDLLGQYVATDLTFETWIGEDPVVLQWETLTEAAQEAGISRLYGGIHIMDGNLRGLEVGEKVAEAGQIRWDALFTRGGNDELVCDTNGGLVIAGAGRDHVRGRGGEDQIEGGSGNDKLYGGRGADMLMGEAGNDRLKGNADNDVLIGGDGNDQLIGNIGDDILVGGNERDRLSGGEGTDVFIFGPESSSYDAVKDFDAAEDIIALYGFGETAVVTFDQRERHVRLEVDGDLIARLRFADVTDLELGENVILGAEETLDDSIATWTDFLSL
;
A
#
# COMPACT_ATOMS: atom_id res chain seq x y z
N MET A 1 -3.76 28.13 25.56
CA MET A 1 -4.93 27.49 24.90
C MET A 1 -4.46 26.09 24.57
N PRO A 2 -5.32 25.06 24.48
CA PRO A 2 -4.92 23.88 23.72
C PRO A 2 -4.39 24.39 22.38
N ASN A 3 -3.29 23.83 21.86
CA ASN A 3 -2.85 24.16 20.52
C ASN A 3 -4.05 24.00 19.58
N GLN A 4 -4.23 24.90 18.63
CA GLN A 4 -5.29 24.72 17.65
C GLN A 4 -4.77 23.73 16.61
N GLN A 5 -5.55 22.71 16.25
CA GLN A 5 -5.22 21.81 15.15
C GLN A 5 -4.86 22.60 13.89
N SER A 6 -3.88 22.09 13.14
CA SER A 6 -3.53 22.68 11.84
C SER A 6 -4.73 22.62 10.88
N LEU A 7 -4.63 23.35 9.77
CA LEU A 7 -5.63 23.30 8.71
C LEU A 7 -5.71 21.91 8.04
N VAL A 8 -4.57 21.24 7.88
CA VAL A 8 -4.49 19.89 7.31
C VAL A 8 -5.16 18.88 8.25
N SER A 9 -4.90 18.96 9.55
CA SER A 9 -5.54 18.12 10.58
C SER A 9 -7.07 18.30 10.62
N GLN A 10 -7.58 19.53 10.40
CA GLN A 10 -9.02 19.80 10.30
C GLN A 10 -9.64 19.16 9.04
N TRP A 11 -8.96 19.23 7.90
CA TRP A 11 -9.40 18.52 6.69
C TRP A 11 -9.36 17.00 6.85
N ASN A 12 -8.35 16.47 7.53
CA ASN A 12 -8.28 15.05 7.87
C ASN A 12 -9.48 14.62 8.72
N GLU A 13 -9.91 15.42 9.70
CA GLU A 13 -11.09 15.09 10.50
C GLU A 13 -12.38 15.03 9.67
N LEU A 14 -12.56 15.95 8.71
CA LEU A 14 -13.69 15.92 7.78
C LEU A 14 -13.68 14.67 6.88
N MET A 15 -12.49 14.23 6.48
CA MET A 15 -12.32 12.98 5.73
C MET A 15 -12.69 11.76 6.60
N LEU A 16 -12.19 11.71 7.83
CA LEU A 16 -12.53 10.63 8.77
C LEU A 16 -14.04 10.60 9.06
N GLU A 17 -14.71 11.76 9.16
CA GLU A 17 -16.16 11.84 9.29
C GLU A 17 -16.89 11.20 8.11
N ALA A 18 -16.50 11.52 6.89
CA ALA A 18 -17.08 10.91 5.70
C ALA A 18 -16.82 9.40 5.61
N ILE A 19 -15.63 8.93 6.02
CA ILE A 19 -15.29 7.50 6.08
C ILE A 19 -16.19 6.75 7.07
N ARG A 20 -16.43 7.33 8.26
CA ARG A 20 -17.33 6.74 9.28
C ARG A 20 -18.75 6.60 8.74
N ASP A 21 -19.27 7.67 8.13
CA ASP A 21 -20.64 7.71 7.62
C ASP A 21 -20.83 6.79 6.41
N GLY A 22 -19.79 6.56 5.61
CA GLY A 22 -19.80 5.69 4.42
C GLY A 22 -19.66 4.19 4.67
N GLY A 23 -19.40 3.76 5.91
CA GLY A 23 -19.16 2.36 6.26
C GLY A 23 -17.76 1.91 5.86
N ALA A 24 -16.77 2.31 6.66
CA ALA A 24 -15.35 2.10 6.44
C ALA A 24 -14.99 0.65 6.04
N LYS A 25 -14.10 0.51 5.05
CA LYS A 25 -13.54 -0.78 4.61
C LYS A 25 -12.04 -0.58 4.44
N PRO A 26 -11.19 -1.50 4.95
CA PRO A 26 -9.75 -1.26 5.02
C PRO A 26 -9.12 -0.84 3.68
N THR A 27 -9.44 -1.52 2.58
CA THR A 27 -8.88 -1.22 1.24
C THR A 27 -9.29 0.17 0.75
N SER A 28 -10.59 0.42 0.54
CA SER A 28 -11.06 1.72 0.05
C SER A 28 -10.71 2.87 0.99
N THR A 29 -10.70 2.64 2.31
CA THR A 29 -10.29 3.64 3.30
C THR A 29 -8.82 4.03 3.10
N THR A 30 -7.89 3.08 2.99
CA THR A 30 -6.48 3.42 2.73
C THR A 30 -6.28 4.22 1.45
N TYR A 31 -7.02 3.88 0.39
CA TYR A 31 -6.99 4.60 -0.87
C TYR A 31 -7.50 6.04 -0.74
N GLN A 32 -8.64 6.23 -0.07
CA GLN A 32 -9.21 7.56 0.16
C GLN A 32 -8.27 8.46 0.99
N LEU A 33 -7.67 7.90 2.05
CA LEU A 33 -6.68 8.59 2.89
C LEU A 33 -5.44 9.00 2.07
N HIS A 34 -4.90 8.09 1.26
CA HIS A 34 -3.76 8.35 0.37
C HIS A 34 -4.04 9.48 -0.60
N LEU A 35 -5.11 9.38 -1.39
CA LEU A 35 -5.43 10.36 -2.43
C LEU A 35 -5.58 11.79 -1.88
N GLN A 36 -6.26 11.95 -0.73
CA GLN A 36 -6.40 13.27 -0.11
C GLN A 36 -5.06 13.81 0.38
N SER A 37 -4.28 12.99 1.10
CA SER A 37 -2.97 13.42 1.60
C SER A 37 -1.97 13.72 0.48
N ALA A 38 -2.01 12.98 -0.63
CA ALA A 38 -1.18 13.21 -1.80
C ALA A 38 -1.52 14.53 -2.50
N ALA A 39 -2.81 14.84 -2.67
CA ALA A 39 -3.22 16.11 -3.24
C ALA A 39 -2.82 17.30 -2.35
N VAL A 40 -2.92 17.14 -1.03
CA VAL A 40 -2.46 18.15 -0.06
C VAL A 40 -0.95 18.30 -0.11
N TYR A 41 -0.21 17.20 -0.15
CA TYR A 41 1.24 17.19 -0.20
C TYR A 41 1.77 17.88 -1.46
N ASP A 42 1.29 17.51 -2.65
CA ASP A 42 1.71 18.14 -3.91
C ASP A 42 1.36 19.64 -3.95
N ALA A 43 0.20 20.02 -3.41
CA ALA A 43 -0.17 21.43 -3.28
C ALA A 43 0.74 22.19 -2.30
N PHE A 44 1.18 21.53 -1.23
CA PHE A 44 2.11 22.07 -0.24
C PHE A 44 3.54 22.17 -0.78
N ALA A 45 4.04 21.14 -1.48
CA ALA A 45 5.41 21.04 -2.00
C ALA A 45 5.77 22.23 -2.90
N ALA A 46 4.79 22.79 -3.62
CA ALA A 46 4.95 24.02 -4.40
C ALA A 46 5.47 25.23 -3.59
N PHE A 47 5.42 25.20 -2.26
CA PHE A 47 5.82 26.28 -1.35
C PHE A 47 7.05 25.96 -0.51
N ASP A 48 7.65 24.77 -0.66
CA ASP A 48 8.80 24.31 0.12
C ASP A 48 9.99 24.11 -0.82
N ASP A 49 11.10 24.79 -0.55
CA ASP A 49 12.30 24.74 -1.40
C ASP A 49 13.04 23.39 -1.31
N ASP A 50 12.81 22.62 -0.23
CA ASP A 50 13.45 21.34 0.03
C ASP A 50 12.57 20.17 -0.41
N ALA A 51 11.26 20.37 -0.63
CA ALA A 51 10.35 19.31 -1.03
C ALA A 51 10.05 19.34 -2.54
N TYR A 52 9.67 18.19 -3.10
CA TYR A 52 9.10 18.09 -4.45
C TYR A 52 7.82 17.26 -4.45
N GLY A 53 6.97 17.49 -5.45
CA GLY A 53 5.69 16.80 -5.59
C GLY A 53 5.84 15.36 -6.06
N TYR A 54 4.98 14.47 -5.56
CA TYR A 54 5.03 13.05 -5.90
C TYR A 54 4.33 12.75 -7.23
N TYR A 55 3.08 13.20 -7.40
CA TYR A 55 2.35 13.02 -8.66
C TYR A 55 2.55 14.19 -9.62
N SER A 56 2.91 15.36 -9.09
CA SER A 56 3.16 16.53 -9.90
C SER A 56 4.06 17.56 -9.26
N GLU A 57 5.11 17.94 -9.99
CA GLU A 57 6.00 19.02 -9.60
C GLU A 57 5.41 20.38 -10.00
N ILE A 58 4.88 21.13 -9.03
CA ILE A 58 4.17 22.40 -9.24
C ILE A 58 5.06 23.57 -8.85
N THR A 59 5.59 24.30 -9.84
CA THR A 59 6.37 25.52 -9.57
C THR A 59 5.49 26.76 -9.38
N ILE A 60 5.49 27.35 -8.19
CA ILE A 60 4.81 28.63 -7.92
C ILE A 60 5.64 29.85 -8.33
N ASP A 61 4.98 30.96 -8.68
CA ASP A 61 5.66 32.26 -8.77
C ASP A 61 6.20 32.67 -7.39
N PRO A 62 7.52 32.93 -7.24
CA PRO A 62 8.11 33.35 -5.96
C PRO A 62 7.45 34.57 -5.32
N GLY A 63 6.78 35.42 -6.10
CA GLY A 63 6.04 36.58 -5.60
C GLY A 63 4.74 36.24 -4.87
N LEU A 64 4.25 35.01 -4.96
CA LEU A 64 2.98 34.54 -4.36
C LEU A 64 3.17 33.69 -3.10
N ILE A 65 4.40 33.29 -2.77
CA ILE A 65 4.70 32.44 -1.62
C ILE A 65 4.37 33.17 -0.32
N THR A 66 3.25 32.79 0.30
CA THR A 66 2.82 33.25 1.62
C THR A 66 2.00 32.16 2.31
N GLU A 67 1.96 32.17 3.64
CA GLU A 67 1.13 31.23 4.43
C GLU A 67 -0.35 31.25 4.03
N ALA A 68 -0.89 32.41 3.63
CA ALA A 68 -2.29 32.53 3.23
C ALA A 68 -2.57 31.83 1.89
N VAL A 69 -1.62 31.91 0.94
CA VAL A 69 -1.75 31.26 -0.37
C VAL A 69 -1.52 29.74 -0.24
N LYS A 70 -0.58 29.32 0.63
CA LYS A 70 -0.38 27.90 0.98
C LYS A 70 -1.63 27.31 1.64
N ALA A 71 -2.21 28.00 2.62
CA ALA A 71 -3.46 27.59 3.28
C ALA A 71 -4.64 27.46 2.30
N GLU A 72 -4.74 28.37 1.32
CA GLU A 72 -5.73 28.27 0.24
C GLU A 72 -5.46 27.06 -0.65
N ALA A 73 -4.20 26.82 -1.05
CA ALA A 73 -3.83 25.69 -1.90
C ALA A 73 -4.16 24.33 -1.27
N VAL A 74 -3.73 24.07 -0.03
CA VAL A 74 -4.01 22.80 0.66
C VAL A 74 -5.52 22.60 0.91
N SER A 75 -6.26 23.69 1.07
CA SER A 75 -7.72 23.64 1.25
C SER A 75 -8.45 23.29 -0.03
N PHE A 76 -8.09 23.90 -1.17
CA PHE A 76 -8.68 23.54 -2.45
C PHE A 76 -8.29 22.12 -2.88
N ALA A 77 -7.06 21.69 -2.62
CA ALA A 77 -6.64 20.31 -2.86
C ALA A 77 -7.51 19.30 -2.07
N SER A 78 -7.65 19.53 -0.75
CA SER A 78 -8.51 18.69 0.11
C SER A 78 -9.96 18.73 -0.35
N TYR A 79 -10.51 19.92 -0.58
CA TYR A 79 -11.90 20.09 -0.99
C TYR A 79 -12.22 19.34 -2.28
N ARG A 80 -11.38 19.48 -3.32
CA ARG A 80 -11.59 18.80 -4.60
C ARG A 80 -11.50 17.29 -4.47
N MET A 81 -10.52 16.80 -3.71
CA MET A 81 -10.37 15.37 -3.51
C MET A 81 -11.56 14.80 -2.71
N LEU A 82 -11.91 15.41 -1.58
CA LEU A 82 -13.00 14.92 -0.73
C LEU A 82 -14.38 15.04 -1.39
N ALA A 83 -14.67 16.13 -2.11
CA ALA A 83 -15.92 16.24 -2.86
C ALA A 83 -16.04 15.20 -4.00
N THR A 84 -14.90 14.71 -4.51
CA THR A 84 -14.86 13.63 -5.51
C THR A 84 -15.06 12.26 -4.86
N LEU A 85 -14.37 12.00 -3.74
CA LEU A 85 -14.41 10.71 -3.04
C LEU A 85 -15.72 10.50 -2.25
N PHE A 86 -16.30 11.59 -1.72
CA PHE A 86 -17.47 11.59 -0.85
C PHE A 86 -18.50 12.63 -1.31
N PRO A 87 -19.09 12.48 -2.51
CA PRO A 87 -20.00 13.46 -3.08
C PRO A 87 -21.22 13.75 -2.18
N GLU A 88 -21.66 12.77 -1.38
CA GLU A 88 -22.73 12.90 -0.39
C GLU A 88 -22.38 13.83 0.79
N HIS A 89 -21.10 14.07 1.06
CA HIS A 89 -20.61 14.96 2.12
C HIS A 89 -20.22 16.37 1.63
N THR A 90 -20.36 16.67 0.33
CA THR A 90 -19.96 17.96 -0.27
C THR A 90 -20.49 19.18 0.48
N ALA A 91 -21.73 19.14 0.97
CA ALA A 91 -22.32 20.25 1.72
C ALA A 91 -21.57 20.59 3.02
N THR A 92 -20.99 19.59 3.69
CA THR A 92 -20.14 19.77 4.88
C THR A 92 -18.83 20.43 4.49
N PHE A 93 -18.21 20.00 3.40
CA PHE A 93 -16.96 20.58 2.90
C PHE A 93 -17.15 22.01 2.40
N ASP A 94 -18.26 22.31 1.71
CA ASP A 94 -18.65 23.66 1.32
C ASP A 94 -18.80 24.57 2.55
N ALA A 95 -19.44 24.07 3.61
CA ALA A 95 -19.58 24.83 4.85
C ALA A 95 -18.21 25.17 5.46
N PHE A 96 -17.27 24.22 5.46
CA PHE A 96 -15.92 24.46 5.94
C PHE A 96 -15.16 25.48 5.10
N MET A 97 -15.18 25.35 3.77
CA MET A 97 -14.60 26.34 2.84
C MET A 97 -15.15 27.76 3.06
N ASN A 98 -16.45 27.88 3.31
CA ASN A 98 -17.10 29.16 3.63
C ASN A 98 -16.58 29.76 4.95
N THR A 99 -16.24 28.93 5.95
CA THR A 99 -15.64 29.45 7.21
C THR A 99 -14.24 30.02 7.01
N LEU A 100 -13.49 29.47 6.04
CA LEU A 100 -12.17 29.94 5.64
C LEU A 100 -12.25 31.16 4.71
N GLY A 101 -13.42 31.42 4.12
CA GLY A 101 -13.67 32.53 3.21
C GLY A 101 -13.30 32.23 1.75
N TYR A 102 -13.26 30.95 1.37
CA TYR A 102 -12.91 30.49 0.02
C TYR A 102 -14.16 30.25 -0.83
N ASP A 103 -14.07 30.56 -2.13
CA ASP A 103 -15.16 30.38 -3.10
C ASP A 103 -15.07 29.00 -3.77
N THR A 104 -15.98 28.09 -3.44
CA THR A 104 -15.94 26.71 -3.94
C THR A 104 -16.23 26.57 -5.43
N GLU A 105 -16.73 27.63 -6.08
CA GLU A 105 -16.92 27.70 -7.53
C GLU A 105 -15.63 28.02 -8.29
N ASP A 106 -14.54 28.40 -7.61
CA ASP A 106 -13.24 28.62 -8.27
C ASP A 106 -12.61 27.29 -8.69
N THR A 107 -12.71 27.02 -9.99
CA THR A 107 -12.23 25.79 -10.66
C THR A 107 -11.01 26.05 -11.54
N ALA A 108 -10.38 27.22 -11.42
CA ALA A 108 -9.17 27.52 -12.18
C ALA A 108 -8.05 26.53 -11.80
N THR A 109 -7.23 26.13 -12.76
CA THR A 109 -6.02 25.32 -12.56
C THR A 109 -4.80 26.09 -13.04
N GLY A 110 -3.70 26.03 -12.30
CA GLY A 110 -2.44 26.70 -12.66
C GLY A 110 -1.68 27.20 -11.44
N THR A 111 -0.68 28.06 -11.67
CA THR A 111 0.29 28.47 -10.64
C THR A 111 0.09 29.92 -10.14
N GLY A 112 -1.04 30.53 -10.50
CA GLY A 112 -1.30 31.96 -10.27
C GLY A 112 -2.06 32.33 -8.99
N SER A 113 -2.56 31.35 -8.24
CA SER A 113 -3.25 31.52 -6.94
C SER A 113 -3.20 30.21 -6.14
N GLY A 114 -3.52 30.26 -4.84
CA GLY A 114 -3.59 29.06 -4.01
C GLY A 114 -4.70 28.12 -4.51
N ALA A 115 -5.88 28.67 -4.80
CA ALA A 115 -6.99 27.90 -5.36
C ALA A 115 -6.60 27.15 -6.64
N ALA A 116 -5.87 27.82 -7.55
CA ALA A 116 -5.44 27.23 -8.80
C ALA A 116 -4.42 26.10 -8.64
N ILE A 117 -3.53 26.22 -7.65
CA ILE A 117 -2.55 25.19 -7.29
C ILE A 117 -3.25 23.99 -6.67
N GLY A 118 -4.13 24.21 -5.69
CA GLY A 118 -4.86 23.13 -5.04
C GLY A 118 -5.75 22.34 -6.00
N ASN A 119 -6.45 23.03 -6.90
CA ASN A 119 -7.23 22.38 -7.95
C ASN A 119 -6.36 21.57 -8.91
N LEU A 120 -5.17 22.08 -9.28
CA LEU A 120 -4.24 21.40 -10.16
C LEU A 120 -3.66 20.13 -9.49
N ALA A 121 -3.23 20.23 -8.24
CA ALA A 121 -2.71 19.09 -7.48
C ALA A 121 -3.74 17.97 -7.39
N ALA A 122 -4.98 18.27 -6.98
CA ALA A 122 -6.04 17.27 -6.91
C ALA A 122 -6.36 16.64 -8.27
N ALA A 123 -6.36 17.43 -9.35
CA ALA A 123 -6.59 16.92 -10.70
C ALA A 123 -5.47 15.98 -11.17
N ASN A 124 -4.21 16.30 -10.85
CA ASN A 124 -3.05 15.48 -11.22
C ASN A 124 -3.05 14.16 -10.47
N VAL A 125 -3.34 14.16 -9.16
CA VAL A 125 -3.47 12.92 -8.37
C VAL A 125 -4.57 12.02 -8.96
N LEU A 126 -5.75 12.58 -9.26
CA LEU A 126 -6.84 11.81 -9.86
C LEU A 126 -6.45 11.24 -11.23
N ALA A 127 -5.76 12.03 -12.06
CA ALA A 127 -5.30 11.58 -13.37
C ALA A 127 -4.25 10.47 -13.27
N ALA A 128 -3.29 10.58 -12.36
CA ALA A 128 -2.24 9.59 -12.14
C ALA A 128 -2.80 8.26 -11.59
N ARG A 129 -3.96 8.27 -10.94
CA ARG A 129 -4.62 7.05 -10.41
C ARG A 129 -5.67 6.45 -11.34
N VAL A 130 -5.79 6.94 -12.57
CA VAL A 130 -6.61 6.27 -13.59
C VAL A 130 -5.94 4.96 -13.99
N GLY A 131 -6.65 3.84 -13.81
CA GLY A 131 -6.16 2.53 -14.24
C GLY A 131 -5.12 1.89 -13.30
N ASP A 132 -4.98 2.41 -12.09
CA ASP A 132 -4.02 2.01 -11.05
C ASP A 132 -4.26 0.63 -10.40
N GLY A 133 -5.06 -0.21 -11.05
CA GLY A 133 -5.52 -1.48 -10.51
C GLY A 133 -6.64 -1.41 -9.47
N SER A 134 -6.89 -0.27 -8.80
CA SER A 134 -7.83 -0.19 -7.65
C SER A 134 -9.29 -0.42 -8.04
N ASN A 135 -9.63 -0.13 -9.30
CA ASN A 135 -10.99 -0.13 -9.83
C ASN A 135 -11.94 0.82 -9.06
N ALA A 136 -11.42 1.96 -8.56
CA ALA A 136 -12.19 2.94 -7.79
C ALA A 136 -13.44 3.45 -8.52
N GLU A 137 -13.37 3.69 -9.83
CA GLU A 137 -14.51 4.16 -10.65
C GLU A 137 -15.70 3.20 -10.65
N ASN A 138 -15.48 1.92 -10.40
CA ASN A 138 -16.52 0.89 -10.32
C ASN A 138 -16.76 0.41 -8.87
N GLY A 139 -16.44 1.25 -7.88
CA GLY A 139 -16.68 0.96 -6.47
C GLY A 139 -15.78 -0.16 -5.92
N PHE A 140 -14.55 -0.27 -6.42
CA PHE A 140 -13.55 -1.25 -5.99
C PHE A 140 -14.00 -2.71 -6.19
N ALA A 141 -14.83 -2.97 -7.20
CA ALA A 141 -15.25 -4.32 -7.55
C ALA A 141 -14.07 -5.18 -8.00
N ASP A 142 -14.13 -6.49 -7.74
CA ASP A 142 -13.11 -7.45 -8.19
C ASP A 142 -12.91 -7.43 -9.71
N THR A 143 -11.65 -7.36 -10.14
CA THR A 143 -11.23 -7.42 -11.54
C THR A 143 -10.53 -8.73 -11.90
N THR A 144 -10.21 -9.58 -10.92
CA THR A 144 -9.46 -10.83 -11.13
C THR A 144 -10.34 -12.02 -11.52
N GLY A 145 -11.63 -11.98 -11.20
CA GLY A 145 -12.53 -13.13 -11.33
C GLY A 145 -12.29 -14.20 -10.27
N TYR A 146 -11.74 -13.79 -9.11
CA TYR A 146 -11.43 -14.68 -8.00
C TYR A 146 -12.66 -15.49 -7.59
N THR A 147 -12.48 -16.80 -7.49
CA THR A 147 -13.51 -17.73 -7.00
C THR A 147 -12.94 -18.48 -5.80
N PRO A 148 -13.57 -18.38 -4.62
CA PRO A 148 -13.09 -19.08 -3.44
C PRO A 148 -13.19 -20.60 -3.64
N VAL A 149 -12.23 -21.33 -3.08
CA VAL A 149 -12.20 -22.81 -3.10
C VAL A 149 -13.43 -23.38 -2.37
N ASN A 150 -13.75 -22.79 -1.22
CA ASN A 150 -14.92 -23.16 -0.42
C ASN A 150 -16.12 -22.27 -0.73
N SER A 151 -17.33 -22.78 -0.47
CA SER A 151 -18.60 -22.04 -0.60
C SER A 151 -19.26 -21.79 0.75
N PRO A 152 -20.22 -20.86 0.86
CA PRO A 152 -21.07 -20.77 2.04
C PRO A 152 -21.82 -22.08 2.24
N ASP A 153 -21.99 -22.51 3.49
CA ASP A 153 -22.83 -23.65 3.81
C ASP A 153 -24.29 -23.31 3.49
N PRO A 154 -24.98 -24.07 2.60
CA PRO A 154 -26.36 -23.79 2.26
C PRO A 154 -27.32 -24.09 3.41
N ASP A 155 -26.95 -24.93 4.38
CA ASP A 155 -27.85 -25.46 5.40
C ASP A 155 -27.58 -24.88 6.80
N ALA A 156 -26.47 -24.15 6.99
CA ALA A 156 -26.11 -23.59 8.29
C ALA A 156 -25.44 -22.21 8.20
N ALA A 157 -25.85 -21.30 9.09
CA ALA A 157 -25.19 -20.00 9.25
C ALA A 157 -23.83 -20.17 9.95
N ASN A 158 -22.85 -19.37 9.51
CA ASN A 158 -21.50 -19.29 10.07
C ASN A 158 -20.74 -20.64 10.14
N ALA A 159 -21.19 -21.67 9.40
CA ALA A 159 -20.63 -23.02 9.45
C ALA A 159 -19.66 -23.30 8.28
N PRO A 160 -18.63 -24.14 8.51
CA PRO A 160 -17.89 -24.74 7.41
C PRO A 160 -18.79 -25.67 6.60
N GLY A 161 -18.78 -25.57 5.26
CA GLY A 161 -19.69 -26.36 4.43
C GLY A 161 -19.39 -26.40 2.93
N GLY A 162 -19.98 -27.41 2.28
CA GLY A 162 -19.75 -27.84 0.89
C GLY A 162 -19.35 -29.32 0.82
N ALA A 163 -19.72 -30.03 -0.26
CA ALA A 163 -19.36 -31.45 -0.44
C ALA A 163 -17.84 -31.70 -0.54
N ASP A 164 -17.08 -30.63 -0.81
CA ASP A 164 -15.64 -30.62 -1.07
C ASP A 164 -14.92 -29.53 -0.24
N PHE A 165 -15.31 -29.34 1.03
CA PHE A 165 -14.66 -28.37 1.93
C PHE A 165 -13.16 -28.67 2.09
N ASP A 166 -12.33 -27.67 1.79
CA ASP A 166 -10.89 -27.68 2.02
C ASP A 166 -10.56 -26.93 3.32
N PRO A 167 -10.09 -27.62 4.38
CA PRO A 167 -9.75 -26.99 5.66
C PRO A 167 -8.51 -26.08 5.59
N ASN A 168 -7.80 -26.02 4.47
CA ASN A 168 -6.65 -25.13 4.30
C ASN A 168 -7.00 -23.82 3.58
N SER A 169 -8.22 -23.71 3.03
CA SER A 169 -8.63 -22.59 2.19
C SER A 169 -9.69 -21.72 2.86
N TRP A 170 -9.67 -20.42 2.57
CA TRP A 170 -10.68 -19.48 3.04
C TRP A 170 -12.07 -19.85 2.51
N GLN A 171 -13.09 -19.50 3.30
CA GLN A 171 -14.49 -19.77 3.02
C GLN A 171 -15.32 -18.49 3.25
N PRO A 172 -16.10 -18.04 2.25
CA PRO A 172 -17.16 -17.06 2.48
C PRO A 172 -18.27 -17.67 3.34
N LEU A 173 -18.72 -16.95 4.37
CA LEU A 173 -19.78 -17.43 5.26
C LEU A 173 -21.15 -16.92 4.87
N ARG A 174 -22.18 -17.72 5.19
CA ARG A 174 -23.57 -17.28 5.26
C ARG A 174 -23.84 -16.71 6.64
N VAL A 175 -24.17 -15.42 6.72
CA VAL A 175 -24.27 -14.70 8.00
C VAL A 175 -25.68 -14.11 8.18
N PRO A 176 -26.31 -14.22 9.37
CA PRO A 176 -27.56 -13.53 9.66
C PRO A 176 -27.44 -12.03 9.44
N ASN A 177 -28.46 -11.40 8.85
CA ASN A 177 -28.43 -9.97 8.56
C ASN A 177 -29.23 -9.10 9.56
N GLY A 178 -29.77 -9.73 10.62
CA GLY A 178 -30.55 -9.04 11.66
C GLY A 178 -32.03 -8.82 11.36
N THR A 179 -32.51 -9.19 10.17
CA THR A 179 -33.95 -9.09 9.81
C THR A 179 -34.83 -10.05 10.61
N LEU A 180 -34.24 -11.17 11.07
CA LEU A 180 -34.87 -12.14 11.95
C LEU A 180 -34.05 -12.26 13.24
N VAL A 181 -34.73 -12.31 14.39
CA VAL A 181 -34.11 -12.45 15.71
C VAL A 181 -34.79 -13.55 16.52
N ASN A 182 -34.06 -14.16 17.46
CA ASN A 182 -34.63 -15.10 18.44
C ASN A 182 -35.39 -14.36 19.57
N ASP A 183 -35.87 -15.12 20.57
CA ASP A 183 -36.60 -14.57 21.72
C ASP A 183 -35.75 -13.62 22.60
N GLU A 184 -34.41 -13.67 22.47
CA GLU A 184 -33.44 -12.82 23.16
C GLU A 184 -33.04 -11.59 22.34
N GLY A 185 -33.58 -11.44 21.12
CA GLY A 185 -33.24 -10.34 20.22
C GLY A 185 -31.93 -10.54 19.46
N ILE A 186 -31.32 -11.73 19.54
CA ILE A 186 -30.10 -12.08 18.82
C ILE A 186 -30.46 -12.41 17.36
N PRO A 187 -29.79 -11.81 16.37
CA PRO A 187 -29.94 -12.17 14.96
C PRO A 187 -29.82 -13.68 14.68
N ILE A 188 -30.79 -14.21 13.95
CA ILE A 188 -30.84 -15.61 13.50
C ILE A 188 -31.14 -15.68 12.00
N PHE A 189 -31.06 -16.90 11.45
CA PHE A 189 -31.18 -17.20 10.03
C PHE A 189 -32.30 -18.23 9.78
N ASP A 190 -32.98 -18.10 8.63
CA ASP A 190 -33.92 -19.08 8.07
C ASP A 190 -33.51 -19.44 6.64
N ASN A 191 -33.21 -20.72 6.38
CA ASN A 191 -32.76 -21.19 5.07
C ASN A 191 -33.85 -21.10 3.99
N ASP A 192 -35.11 -21.15 4.39
CA ASP A 192 -36.23 -21.01 3.46
C ASP A 192 -36.53 -19.53 3.12
N ASP A 193 -35.88 -18.57 3.80
CA ASP A 193 -36.04 -17.13 3.59
C ASP A 193 -34.70 -16.39 3.37
N PRO A 194 -34.30 -16.21 2.09
CA PRO A 194 -33.12 -15.44 1.70
C PRO A 194 -33.06 -13.99 2.17
N SER A 195 -34.16 -13.42 2.68
CA SER A 195 -34.14 -12.06 3.25
C SER A 195 -33.54 -12.00 4.65
N THR A 196 -33.25 -13.14 5.28
CA THR A 196 -32.75 -13.22 6.66
C THR A 196 -31.22 -13.31 6.79
N TYR A 197 -30.50 -13.46 5.67
CA TYR A 197 -29.06 -13.64 5.66
C TYR A 197 -28.38 -12.95 4.47
N THR A 198 -27.06 -12.88 4.55
CA THR A 198 -26.17 -12.44 3.47
C THR A 198 -25.05 -13.46 3.32
N ASP A 199 -24.73 -13.83 2.09
CA ASP A 199 -23.51 -14.59 1.79
C ASP A 199 -22.35 -13.61 1.61
N GLN A 200 -21.25 -13.83 2.33
CA GLN A 200 -20.07 -13.01 2.22
C GLN A 200 -19.49 -13.04 0.80
N VAL A 201 -18.98 -11.91 0.37
CA VAL A 201 -18.30 -11.74 -0.92
C VAL A 201 -16.87 -11.31 -0.64
N ALA A 202 -15.91 -11.94 -1.31
CA ALA A 202 -14.49 -11.65 -1.17
C ALA A 202 -14.22 -10.16 -1.37
N LEU A 203 -13.59 -9.52 -0.38
CA LEU A 203 -13.29 -8.10 -0.42
C LEU A 203 -12.03 -7.82 -1.25
N ALA A 204 -12.20 -7.14 -2.39
CA ALA A 204 -11.15 -6.65 -3.28
C ALA A 204 -9.99 -7.63 -3.56
N PRO A 205 -10.22 -8.82 -4.14
CA PRO A 205 -9.16 -9.79 -4.46
C PRO A 205 -8.01 -9.25 -5.31
N HIS A 206 -8.27 -8.22 -6.11
CA HIS A 206 -7.27 -7.54 -6.94
C HIS A 206 -6.34 -6.61 -6.17
N TRP A 207 -6.59 -6.31 -4.89
CA TRP A 207 -5.93 -5.20 -4.19
C TRP A 207 -4.40 -5.35 -4.08
N GLY A 208 -3.89 -6.58 -4.11
CA GLY A 208 -2.44 -6.85 -4.10
C GLY A 208 -1.71 -6.43 -5.37
N SER A 209 -2.42 -6.06 -6.44
CA SER A 209 -1.86 -5.57 -7.71
C SER A 209 -2.19 -4.10 -7.97
N VAL A 210 -2.59 -3.35 -6.94
CA VAL A 210 -2.80 -1.91 -7.05
C VAL A 210 -1.45 -1.21 -7.04
N ASP A 211 -1.29 -0.17 -7.86
CA ASP A 211 -0.04 0.58 -7.95
C ASP A 211 0.29 1.17 -6.58
N SER A 212 1.42 0.77 -6.02
CA SER A 212 1.84 1.16 -4.68
C SER A 212 2.63 2.48 -4.68
N PHE A 213 2.89 3.03 -3.49
CA PHE A 213 3.80 4.16 -3.34
C PHE A 213 5.27 3.72 -3.29
N ALA A 214 5.59 2.72 -2.48
CA ALA A 214 6.96 2.32 -2.19
C ALA A 214 7.30 0.85 -2.43
N LEU A 215 6.31 0.01 -2.72
CA LEU A 215 6.52 -1.40 -2.98
C LEU A 215 6.93 -1.59 -4.45
N GLY A 216 8.09 -2.19 -4.69
CA GLY A 216 8.48 -2.60 -6.04
C GLY A 216 7.54 -3.69 -6.60
N SER A 217 7.71 -4.03 -7.88
CA SER A 217 6.89 -5.04 -8.57
C SER A 217 7.00 -6.44 -7.96
N ASP A 218 8.18 -6.82 -7.44
CA ASP A 218 8.35 -8.09 -6.73
C ASP A 218 7.77 -8.02 -5.31
N MET A 219 6.47 -8.26 -5.22
CA MET A 219 5.76 -8.36 -3.94
C MET A 219 6.20 -9.54 -3.06
N SER A 220 6.97 -10.50 -3.59
CA SER A 220 7.40 -11.67 -2.82
C SER A 220 8.36 -11.30 -1.68
N VAL A 221 9.04 -10.15 -1.76
CA VAL A 221 9.93 -9.65 -0.69
C VAL A 221 9.16 -9.22 0.57
N PHE A 222 7.91 -8.82 0.39
CA PHE A 222 6.97 -8.49 1.47
C PHE A 222 6.17 -9.71 1.93
N ARG A 223 6.07 -10.77 1.11
CA ARG A 223 5.33 -11.97 1.45
C ARG A 223 6.05 -12.78 2.54
N PRO A 224 5.41 -13.01 3.71
CA PRO A 224 6.00 -13.83 4.77
C PRO A 224 5.98 -15.32 4.38
N PRO A 225 6.71 -16.21 5.09
CA PRO A 225 6.63 -17.65 4.87
C PRO A 225 5.20 -18.17 4.90
N ALA A 226 4.91 -19.20 4.09
CA ALA A 226 3.58 -19.77 3.97
C ALA A 226 3.02 -20.24 5.32
N PRO A 227 1.72 -20.05 5.61
CA PRO A 227 1.10 -20.54 6.84
C PRO A 227 1.06 -22.07 6.89
N PRO A 228 0.89 -22.69 8.07
CA PRO A 228 0.92 -24.13 8.20
C PRO A 228 -0.32 -24.77 7.55
N LYS A 229 -0.19 -26.01 7.07
CA LYS A 229 -1.30 -26.74 6.44
C LYS A 229 -1.67 -27.99 7.23
N LEU A 230 -2.97 -28.20 7.41
CA LEU A 230 -3.52 -29.43 7.96
C LEU A 230 -3.12 -30.61 7.05
N GLY A 231 -2.57 -31.67 7.65
CA GLY A 231 -2.06 -32.84 6.94
C GLY A 231 -0.64 -32.72 6.38
N ASP A 232 0.05 -31.58 6.54
CA ASP A 232 1.46 -31.43 6.16
C ASP A 232 2.40 -31.87 7.29
N PHE A 233 3.20 -32.91 7.07
CA PHE A 233 4.14 -33.43 8.08
C PHE A 233 5.59 -32.96 7.88
N SER A 234 5.82 -31.99 6.98
CA SER A 234 7.10 -31.31 6.85
C SER A 234 7.34 -30.33 7.99
N GLU A 235 8.60 -29.95 8.22
CA GLU A 235 9.01 -29.03 9.28
C GLU A 235 8.38 -27.65 9.07
N TYR A 236 7.81 -27.09 10.13
CA TYR A 236 7.24 -25.76 10.18
C TYR A 236 7.88 -24.96 11.32
N VAL A 237 8.22 -23.69 11.06
CA VAL A 237 8.73 -22.75 12.06
C VAL A 237 7.75 -21.59 12.20
N ASP A 238 7.06 -21.52 13.34
CA ASP A 238 6.08 -20.46 13.60
C ASP A 238 6.77 -19.10 13.84
N GLY A 239 5.97 -18.02 13.88
CA GLY A 239 6.44 -16.66 14.18
C GLY A 239 7.09 -16.48 15.55
N ARG A 240 6.98 -17.46 16.47
CA ARG A 240 7.69 -17.49 17.76
C ARG A 240 9.01 -18.28 17.69
N GLY A 241 9.31 -18.88 16.54
CA GLY A 241 10.48 -19.73 16.33
C GLY A 241 10.33 -21.16 16.85
N ASN A 242 9.12 -21.60 17.20
CA ASN A 242 8.88 -23.00 17.58
C ASN A 242 8.89 -23.88 16.34
N VAL A 243 9.50 -25.05 16.45
CA VAL A 243 9.62 -26.02 15.36
C VAL A 243 8.68 -27.19 15.60
N THR A 244 7.72 -27.38 14.69
CA THR A 244 6.79 -28.52 14.68
C THR A 244 6.61 -29.01 13.24
N THR A 245 5.55 -29.79 12.97
CA THR A 245 5.12 -30.07 11.59
C THR A 245 3.99 -29.14 11.19
N GLY A 246 3.78 -28.89 9.89
CA GLY A 246 2.64 -28.10 9.40
C GLY A 246 1.27 -28.49 10.01
N ASP A 247 0.95 -29.79 10.11
CA ASP A 247 -0.30 -30.28 10.69
C ASP A 247 -0.43 -29.92 12.17
N GLN A 248 0.65 -30.10 12.93
CA GLN A 248 0.69 -29.78 14.35
C GLN A 248 0.61 -28.27 14.57
N ALA A 249 1.37 -27.47 13.81
CA ALA A 249 1.31 -26.01 13.87
C ALA A 249 -0.09 -25.49 13.54
N TYR A 250 -0.75 -26.03 12.51
CA TYR A 250 -2.13 -25.67 12.17
C TYR A 250 -3.06 -25.90 13.38
N ARG A 251 -3.01 -27.09 14.00
CA ARG A 251 -3.84 -27.43 15.16
C ARG A 251 -3.52 -26.57 16.37
N ASP A 252 -2.24 -26.36 16.67
CA ASP A 252 -1.78 -25.59 17.82
C ASP A 252 -2.27 -24.13 17.72
N GLN A 253 -2.21 -23.53 16.53
CA GLN A 253 -2.63 -22.14 16.33
C GLN A 253 -4.14 -21.94 16.53
N PHE A 254 -4.98 -22.86 16.05
CA PHE A 254 -6.42 -22.77 16.30
C PHE A 254 -6.81 -23.16 17.72
N THR A 255 -6.05 -24.07 18.36
CA THR A 255 -6.19 -24.35 19.81
C THR A 255 -5.88 -23.09 20.62
N GLU A 256 -4.83 -22.34 20.26
CA GLU A 256 -4.48 -21.10 20.93
C GLU A 256 -5.62 -20.07 20.85
N VAL A 257 -6.31 -19.94 19.72
CA VAL A 257 -7.48 -19.05 19.59
C VAL A 257 -8.63 -19.48 20.51
N VAL A 258 -8.89 -20.79 20.63
CA VAL A 258 -9.88 -21.33 21.59
C VAL A 258 -9.46 -21.00 23.02
N ASP A 259 -8.18 -21.14 23.36
CA ASP A 259 -7.66 -20.80 24.69
C ASP A 259 -7.81 -19.31 25.00
N TYR A 260 -7.57 -18.41 24.02
CA TYR A 260 -7.87 -16.98 24.19
C TYR A 260 -9.35 -16.75 24.46
N SER A 261 -10.24 -17.37 23.67
CA SER A 261 -11.69 -17.28 23.83
C SER A 261 -12.15 -17.74 25.22
N ALA A 262 -11.61 -18.85 25.73
CA ALA A 262 -11.94 -19.39 27.05
C ALA A 262 -11.53 -18.48 28.21
N ASN A 263 -10.47 -17.69 28.03
CA ASN A 263 -9.86 -16.87 29.08
C ASN A 263 -10.13 -15.36 28.92
N LEU A 264 -11.13 -14.96 28.12
CA LEU A 264 -11.49 -13.55 27.92
C LEU A 264 -11.98 -12.89 29.21
N ASP A 265 -11.15 -12.02 29.78
CA ASP A 265 -11.52 -11.09 30.84
C ASP A 265 -11.93 -9.71 30.29
N ASN A 266 -12.34 -8.78 31.18
CA ASN A 266 -12.76 -7.45 30.74
C ASN A 266 -11.63 -6.72 29.98
N ARG A 267 -10.36 -6.92 30.36
CA ARG A 267 -9.25 -6.27 29.66
C ARG A 267 -9.12 -6.80 28.23
N GLY A 268 -9.12 -8.12 28.03
CA GLY A 268 -9.06 -8.73 26.71
C GLY A 268 -10.21 -8.29 25.79
N LYS A 269 -11.42 -8.17 26.34
CA LYS A 269 -12.60 -7.69 25.61
C LYS A 269 -12.48 -6.20 25.23
N VAL A 270 -12.09 -5.34 26.16
CA VAL A 270 -11.84 -3.92 25.89
C VAL A 270 -10.74 -3.74 24.84
N ILE A 271 -9.66 -4.53 24.91
CA ILE A 271 -8.61 -4.52 23.86
C ILE A 271 -9.18 -4.92 22.51
N ALA A 272 -10.01 -5.99 22.44
CA ALA A 272 -10.63 -6.45 21.20
C ALA A 272 -11.54 -5.37 20.58
N GLU A 273 -12.35 -4.71 21.40
CA GLU A 273 -13.31 -3.68 20.98
C GLU A 273 -12.62 -2.37 20.58
N PHE A 274 -11.70 -1.86 21.40
CA PHE A 274 -10.99 -0.60 21.12
C PHE A 274 -10.27 -0.64 19.77
N TRP A 275 -9.55 -1.73 19.50
CA TRP A 275 -8.78 -1.89 18.26
C TRP A 275 -9.60 -2.45 17.09
N ALA A 276 -10.90 -2.71 17.25
CA ALA A 276 -11.73 -3.25 16.18
C ALA A 276 -11.80 -2.31 14.99
N ASP A 277 -12.40 -1.14 15.21
CA ASP A 277 -12.51 -0.05 14.23
C ASP A 277 -12.10 1.30 14.84
N GLY A 278 -11.47 1.30 16.01
CA GLY A 278 -11.26 2.51 16.82
C GLY A 278 -12.52 2.91 17.58
N PRO A 279 -12.40 3.73 18.65
CA PRO A 279 -13.53 4.18 19.47
C PRO A 279 -14.52 5.07 18.70
N ARG A 280 -14.12 5.57 17.53
CA ARG A 280 -14.92 6.42 16.67
C ARG A 280 -15.27 5.76 15.33
N THR A 281 -14.98 4.47 15.12
CA THR A 281 -15.42 3.65 13.96
C THR A 281 -14.83 4.02 12.58
N GLU A 282 -13.56 4.38 12.50
CA GLU A 282 -12.87 4.73 11.24
C GLU A 282 -12.15 3.57 10.54
N SER A 283 -12.26 2.33 11.06
CA SER A 283 -11.39 1.18 10.73
C SER A 283 -9.91 1.44 11.11
N PRO A 284 -9.01 0.45 11.08
CA PRO A 284 -7.63 0.64 11.57
C PRO A 284 -6.87 1.78 10.89
N PRO A 285 -6.87 1.93 9.54
CA PRO A 285 -6.16 3.04 8.89
C PRO A 285 -6.64 4.41 9.35
N GLY A 286 -7.95 4.58 9.54
CA GLY A 286 -8.54 5.83 10.02
C GLY A 286 -8.26 6.07 11.50
N HIS A 287 -8.25 5.02 12.33
CA HIS A 287 -7.88 5.14 13.74
C HIS A 287 -6.43 5.62 13.91
N TRP A 288 -5.50 5.12 13.09
CA TRP A 288 -4.11 5.62 13.10
C TRP A 288 -3.96 7.05 12.61
N ASN A 289 -4.85 7.53 11.72
CA ASN A 289 -4.94 8.95 11.37
C ASN A 289 -5.41 9.81 12.54
N GLN A 290 -6.36 9.32 13.33
CA GLN A 290 -6.78 9.98 14.57
C GLN A 290 -5.62 10.08 15.58
N ILE A 291 -4.87 8.99 15.77
CA ILE A 291 -3.65 8.99 16.61
C ILE A 291 -2.65 10.03 16.09
N ALA A 292 -2.43 10.09 14.78
CA ALA A 292 -1.53 11.07 14.18
C ALA A 292 -1.97 12.52 14.40
N GLN A 293 -3.28 12.83 14.33
CA GLN A 293 -3.79 14.17 14.67
C GLN A 293 -3.46 14.58 16.10
N ASP A 294 -3.54 13.65 17.05
CA ASP A 294 -3.24 13.93 18.44
C ASP A 294 -1.73 14.09 18.67
N ILE A 295 -0.89 13.33 17.95
CA ILE A 295 0.56 13.52 17.93
C ILE A 295 0.92 14.88 17.32
N ALA A 296 0.35 15.25 16.18
CA ALA A 296 0.53 16.56 15.56
C ALA A 296 0.18 17.71 16.51
N LEU A 297 -0.90 17.56 17.29
CA LEU A 297 -1.30 18.54 18.30
C LEU A 297 -0.24 18.70 19.40
N ARG A 298 0.29 17.58 19.90
CA ARG A 298 1.37 17.54 20.91
C ARG A 298 2.63 18.22 20.40
N GLU A 299 3.05 17.88 19.18
CA GLU A 299 4.25 18.44 18.55
C GLU A 299 4.05 19.89 18.06
N GLY A 300 2.80 20.36 17.99
CA GLY A 300 2.48 21.73 17.59
C GLY A 300 2.65 22.00 16.10
N HIS A 301 2.35 21.01 15.27
CA HIS A 301 2.51 21.07 13.81
C HIS A 301 1.70 22.20 13.14
N GLY A 302 2.28 22.77 12.08
CA GLY A 302 1.64 23.67 11.14
C GLY A 302 1.11 22.93 9.89
N ILE A 303 0.93 23.66 8.79
CA ILE A 303 0.52 23.06 7.50
C ILE A 303 1.62 22.14 6.97
N ASP A 304 2.87 22.57 7.08
CA ASP A 304 4.04 21.97 6.45
C ASP A 304 4.32 20.60 7.07
N GLU A 305 4.41 20.55 8.40
CA GLU A 305 4.64 19.30 9.13
C GLU A 305 3.49 18.32 8.95
N ASP A 306 2.23 18.78 8.98
CA ASP A 306 1.08 17.89 8.81
C ASP A 306 0.93 17.40 7.36
N ALA A 307 1.19 18.24 6.36
CA ALA A 307 1.17 17.81 4.96
C ALA A 307 2.17 16.67 4.72
N LYS A 308 3.38 16.77 5.29
CA LYS A 308 4.40 15.72 5.23
C LYS A 308 4.01 14.49 6.07
N MET A 309 3.58 14.67 7.32
CA MET A 309 3.26 13.56 8.22
C MET A 309 2.08 12.71 7.72
N PHE A 310 0.97 13.34 7.32
CA PHE A 310 -0.20 12.61 6.82
C PHE A 310 0.09 11.95 5.48
N PHE A 311 0.90 12.55 4.60
CA PHE A 311 1.36 11.90 3.39
C PHE A 311 2.17 10.64 3.68
N ALA A 312 3.18 10.74 4.56
CA ALA A 312 4.00 9.60 4.96
C ALA A 312 3.15 8.49 5.60
N LEU A 313 2.26 8.83 6.53
CA LEU A 313 1.35 7.88 7.17
C LEU A 313 0.44 7.19 6.15
N ASN A 314 -0.22 7.96 5.30
CA ASN A 314 -1.27 7.46 4.43
C ASN A 314 -0.74 6.63 3.27
N THR A 315 0.45 6.96 2.76
CA THR A 315 1.19 6.09 1.83
C THR A 315 1.60 4.78 2.50
N ALA A 316 2.11 4.82 3.73
CA ALA A 316 2.51 3.60 4.45
C ALA A 316 1.32 2.66 4.75
N VAL A 317 0.16 3.18 5.17
CA VAL A 317 -1.03 2.33 5.40
C VAL A 317 -1.66 1.85 4.08
N PHE A 318 -1.53 2.61 3.00
CA PHE A 318 -1.95 2.18 1.66
C PHE A 318 -1.13 1.00 1.15
N ASP A 319 0.20 1.11 1.20
CA ASP A 319 1.11 0.03 0.84
C ASP A 319 0.96 -1.18 1.77
N ALA A 320 0.74 -0.96 3.07
CA ALA A 320 0.43 -2.03 4.01
C ALA A 320 -0.83 -2.82 3.58
N GLY A 321 -1.83 -2.12 3.02
CA GLY A 321 -3.03 -2.73 2.47
C GLY A 321 -2.72 -3.60 1.26
N ILE A 322 -1.91 -3.11 0.32
CA ILE A 322 -1.48 -3.82 -0.88
C ILE A 322 -0.71 -5.09 -0.52
N ALA A 323 0.34 -4.98 0.30
CA ALA A 323 1.16 -6.12 0.75
C ALA A 323 0.34 -7.16 1.52
N THR A 324 -0.58 -6.71 2.37
CA THR A 324 -1.48 -7.60 3.11
C THR A 324 -2.39 -8.38 2.17
N TRP A 325 -3.05 -7.69 1.24
CA TRP A 325 -4.01 -8.31 0.34
C TRP A 325 -3.36 -9.26 -0.65
N GLU A 326 -2.16 -8.93 -1.12
CA GLU A 326 -1.33 -9.84 -1.90
C GLU A 326 -1.13 -11.17 -1.17
N ALA A 327 -0.62 -11.13 0.07
CA ALA A 327 -0.38 -12.34 0.86
C ALA A 327 -1.67 -13.11 1.15
N LYS A 328 -2.77 -12.39 1.45
CA LYS A 328 -4.08 -12.99 1.74
C LYS A 328 -4.60 -13.84 0.60
N TYR A 329 -4.63 -13.30 -0.61
CA TYR A 329 -5.17 -14.01 -1.76
C TYR A 329 -4.16 -14.98 -2.37
N TYR A 330 -2.86 -14.75 -2.19
CA TYR A 330 -1.81 -15.71 -2.55
C TYR A 330 -1.91 -17.00 -1.71
N TYR A 331 -2.01 -16.88 -0.39
CA TYR A 331 -2.07 -18.05 0.50
C TYR A 331 -3.48 -18.62 0.66
N ASN A 332 -4.50 -17.76 0.49
CA ASN A 332 -5.91 -18.10 0.63
C ASN A 332 -6.23 -18.84 1.95
N PHE A 333 -5.58 -18.46 3.05
CA PHE A 333 -5.61 -19.25 4.29
C PHE A 333 -6.96 -19.15 5.03
N ILE A 334 -7.37 -20.27 5.62
CA ILE A 334 -8.62 -20.43 6.37
C ILE A 334 -8.68 -19.53 7.62
N ARG A 335 -9.89 -19.08 7.99
CA ARG A 335 -10.17 -18.28 9.19
C ARG A 335 -10.45 -19.15 10.43
N PRO A 336 -10.20 -18.65 11.65
CA PRO A 336 -10.51 -19.39 12.89
C PRO A 336 -11.95 -19.88 12.97
N GLN A 337 -12.92 -19.07 12.52
CA GLN A 337 -14.34 -19.44 12.49
C GLN A 337 -14.60 -20.78 11.80
N SER A 338 -14.04 -20.98 10.60
CA SER A 338 -14.23 -22.22 9.85
C SER A 338 -13.33 -23.34 10.40
N ALA A 339 -12.06 -23.04 10.71
CA ALA A 339 -11.09 -24.05 11.14
C ALA A 339 -11.42 -24.66 12.51
N ILE A 340 -11.81 -23.87 13.50
CA ILE A 340 -12.15 -24.36 14.85
C ILE A 340 -13.41 -25.23 14.79
N ARG A 341 -14.44 -24.79 14.04
CA ARG A 341 -15.69 -25.55 13.90
C ARG A 341 -15.49 -26.88 13.19
N ASP A 342 -14.54 -26.96 12.26
CA ASP A 342 -14.14 -28.20 11.59
C ASP A 342 -13.30 -29.10 12.52
N LEU A 343 -12.23 -28.57 13.11
CA LEU A 343 -11.31 -29.33 13.99
C LEU A 343 -12.00 -29.93 15.21
N TYR A 344 -12.96 -29.22 15.79
CA TYR A 344 -13.67 -29.59 17.02
C TYR A 344 -15.13 -29.98 16.76
N PHE A 345 -15.46 -30.40 15.54
CA PHE A 345 -16.79 -30.93 15.25
C PHE A 345 -17.13 -32.12 16.18
N ASP A 346 -18.32 -32.11 16.77
CA ASP A 346 -18.80 -33.08 17.78
C ASP A 346 -17.89 -33.22 19.01
N GLN A 347 -17.04 -32.23 19.30
CA GLN A 347 -16.19 -32.17 20.50
C GLN A 347 -16.60 -30.99 21.38
N GLU A 348 -16.53 -31.17 22.71
CA GLU A 348 -16.71 -30.08 23.67
C GLU A 348 -15.42 -29.26 23.81
N ILE A 349 -15.55 -27.94 23.81
CA ILE A 349 -14.48 -26.98 24.10
C ILE A 349 -14.96 -25.98 25.16
N GLU A 350 -14.02 -25.42 25.92
CA GLU A 350 -14.27 -24.23 26.74
C GLU A 350 -14.02 -23.01 25.87
N ALA A 351 -14.97 -22.07 25.80
CA ALA A 351 -14.84 -20.86 24.99
C ALA A 351 -15.85 -19.80 25.44
N TRP A 352 -15.76 -18.61 24.86
CA TRP A 352 -16.83 -17.61 24.96
C TRP A 352 -18.14 -18.17 24.38
N GLY A 353 -19.19 -18.21 25.20
CA GLY A 353 -20.50 -18.78 24.84
C GLY A 353 -21.35 -17.88 23.94
N GLY A 354 -20.91 -16.65 23.69
CA GLY A 354 -21.67 -15.64 22.97
C GLY A 354 -22.10 -14.47 23.86
N PRO A 355 -22.84 -13.49 23.29
CA PRO A 355 -23.26 -12.30 24.00
C PRO A 355 -23.98 -12.62 25.31
N GLU A 356 -23.55 -12.00 26.42
CA GLU A 356 -24.06 -12.23 27.79
C GLU A 356 -23.83 -13.63 28.41
N HIS A 357 -23.07 -14.52 27.75
CA HIS A 357 -22.85 -15.89 28.26
C HIS A 357 -21.51 -16.08 28.99
N GLY A 358 -20.52 -15.20 28.82
CA GLY A 358 -19.19 -15.40 29.38
C GLY A 358 -18.53 -16.68 28.83
N THR A 359 -17.67 -17.32 29.61
CA THR A 359 -17.05 -18.60 29.24
C THR A 359 -17.95 -19.78 29.62
N GLU A 360 -18.20 -20.68 28.67
CA GLU A 360 -18.98 -21.91 28.87
C GLU A 360 -18.37 -23.11 28.12
N THR A 361 -18.76 -24.33 28.51
CA THR A 361 -18.52 -25.54 27.72
C THR A 361 -19.53 -25.60 26.57
N ILE A 362 -19.06 -25.54 25.33
CA ILE A 362 -19.89 -25.62 24.12
C ILE A 362 -19.37 -26.70 23.15
N LEU A 363 -20.22 -27.19 22.26
CA LEU A 363 -19.73 -28.00 21.14
C LEU A 363 -18.96 -27.10 20.17
N GLY A 364 -17.80 -27.55 19.69
CA GLY A 364 -16.92 -26.78 18.81
C GLY A 364 -17.61 -26.33 17.52
N GLN A 365 -18.55 -27.10 16.99
CA GLN A 365 -19.37 -26.71 15.83
C GLN A 365 -20.30 -25.52 16.09
N PHE A 366 -20.45 -25.05 17.33
CA PHE A 366 -21.22 -23.86 17.69
C PHE A 366 -20.34 -22.70 18.13
N TRP A 367 -19.01 -22.87 18.14
CA TRP A 367 -18.09 -21.81 18.47
C TRP A 367 -18.28 -20.59 17.57
N GLN A 368 -18.13 -19.42 18.19
CA GLN A 368 -18.08 -18.14 17.53
C GLN A 368 -17.02 -17.23 18.20
N PRO A 369 -16.35 -16.37 17.43
CA PRO A 369 -15.41 -15.40 17.95
C PRO A 369 -16.13 -14.28 18.73
N TYR A 370 -15.38 -13.55 19.57
CA TYR A 370 -15.87 -12.37 20.30
C TYR A 370 -16.13 -11.21 19.32
N GLN A 371 -17.26 -11.30 18.63
CA GLN A 371 -17.69 -10.41 17.54
C GLN A 371 -19.22 -10.31 17.53
N ASN A 372 -19.75 -9.38 16.73
CA ASN A 372 -21.18 -9.31 16.45
C ASN A 372 -21.62 -10.57 15.69
N VAL A 373 -22.78 -11.13 16.05
CA VAL A 373 -23.34 -12.33 15.38
C VAL A 373 -23.65 -12.12 13.89
N THR A 374 -23.81 -10.86 13.45
CA THR A 374 -23.97 -10.50 12.03
C THR A 374 -22.64 -10.23 11.32
N PHE A 375 -21.51 -10.32 12.03
CA PHE A 375 -20.17 -10.11 11.51
C PHE A 375 -19.15 -10.95 12.32
N VAL A 376 -19.20 -12.27 12.18
CA VAL A 376 -18.31 -13.15 12.95
C VAL A 376 -16.86 -13.14 12.45
N THR A 377 -16.63 -12.87 11.17
CA THR A 377 -15.28 -12.75 10.63
C THR A 377 -15.28 -11.91 9.35
N PRO A 378 -14.21 -11.14 9.05
CA PRO A 378 -14.17 -10.36 7.83
C PRO A 378 -14.17 -11.21 6.54
N PRO A 379 -14.73 -10.71 5.43
CA PRO A 379 -14.95 -11.49 4.21
C PRO A 379 -13.69 -11.54 3.30
N PHE A 380 -12.57 -12.00 3.86
CA PHE A 380 -11.31 -12.20 3.15
C PHE A 380 -10.41 -13.19 3.90
N PRO A 381 -9.41 -13.80 3.25
CA PRO A 381 -8.51 -14.79 3.86
C PRO A 381 -7.79 -14.30 5.12
N GLU A 382 -7.36 -15.23 5.96
CA GLU A 382 -6.79 -14.96 7.28
C GLU A 382 -5.38 -14.35 7.19
N PHE A 383 -4.50 -14.96 6.41
CA PHE A 383 -3.06 -14.76 6.58
C PHE A 383 -2.48 -13.79 5.54
N VAL A 384 -1.83 -12.68 5.92
CA VAL A 384 -1.54 -12.19 7.29
C VAL A 384 -2.61 -11.22 7.82
N SER A 385 -2.52 -10.87 9.11
CA SER A 385 -3.41 -9.90 9.76
C SER A 385 -3.21 -8.49 9.22
N GLY A 386 -4.22 -7.95 8.53
CA GLY A 386 -4.19 -6.57 8.06
C GLY A 386 -4.14 -5.56 9.20
N HIS A 387 -4.89 -5.76 10.29
CA HIS A 387 -4.81 -4.91 11.49
C HIS A 387 -3.39 -4.80 12.02
N SER A 388 -2.66 -5.92 12.08
CA SER A 388 -1.27 -5.95 12.55
C SER A 388 -0.36 -5.17 11.58
N THR A 389 -0.50 -5.40 10.27
CA THR A 389 0.31 -4.74 9.24
C THR A 389 0.04 -3.23 9.17
N PHE A 390 -1.21 -2.80 9.12
CA PHE A 390 -1.58 -1.37 9.14
C PHE A 390 -1.04 -0.67 10.39
N SER A 391 -1.22 -1.29 11.56
CA SER A 391 -0.86 -0.68 12.82
C SER A 391 0.64 -0.53 12.98
N MET A 392 1.40 -1.55 12.61
CA MET A 392 2.85 -1.49 12.70
C MET A 392 3.44 -0.53 11.67
N ALA A 393 2.92 -0.54 10.42
CA ALA A 393 3.35 0.42 9.41
C ALA A 393 3.09 1.87 9.85
N ALA A 394 1.89 2.16 10.36
CA ALA A 394 1.54 3.48 10.88
C ALA A 394 2.41 3.91 12.06
N ALA A 395 2.58 3.05 13.07
CA ALA A 395 3.39 3.34 14.25
C ALA A 395 4.83 3.67 13.90
N LYS A 396 5.47 2.83 13.07
CA LYS A 396 6.86 3.02 12.63
C LYS A 396 7.01 4.30 11.82
N THR A 397 6.08 4.58 10.90
CA THR A 397 6.13 5.78 10.08
C THR A 397 5.97 7.07 10.90
N ILE A 398 4.98 7.12 11.82
CA ILE A 398 4.79 8.28 12.70
C ILE A 398 6.02 8.47 13.61
N ALA A 399 6.53 7.39 14.20
CA ALA A 399 7.70 7.44 15.07
C ALA A 399 8.96 7.91 14.33
N ALA A 400 9.16 7.44 13.08
CA ALA A 400 10.25 7.85 12.23
C ALA A 400 10.15 9.34 11.85
N PHE A 401 8.95 9.80 11.47
CA PHE A 401 8.71 11.19 11.09
C PHE A 401 8.95 12.17 12.24
N VAL A 402 8.37 11.89 13.42
CA VAL A 402 8.54 12.75 14.61
C VAL A 402 9.91 12.57 15.27
N GLY A 403 10.62 11.48 14.96
CA GLY A 403 11.89 11.12 15.60
C GLY A 403 11.72 10.61 17.03
N SER A 404 10.51 10.17 17.40
CA SER A 404 10.16 9.68 18.74
C SER A 404 9.05 8.64 18.67
N ASP A 405 9.26 7.50 19.32
CA ASP A 405 8.24 6.45 19.48
C ASP A 405 7.33 6.69 20.69
N VAL A 406 7.49 7.80 21.44
CA VAL A 406 6.69 8.09 22.64
C VAL A 406 5.26 8.39 22.25
N TYR A 407 4.31 7.66 22.86
CA TYR A 407 2.88 7.89 22.69
C TYR A 407 2.28 8.54 23.94
N TYR A 408 2.40 7.88 25.09
CA TYR A 408 1.98 8.42 26.39
C TYR A 408 3.13 9.09 27.14
N ASP A 409 2.94 10.36 27.53
CA ASP A 409 3.89 11.12 28.37
C ASP A 409 3.29 11.54 29.73
N GLY A 410 2.01 11.23 29.97
CA GLY A 410 1.26 11.57 31.17
C GLY A 410 0.88 13.04 31.33
N GLU A 411 1.16 13.89 30.35
CA GLU A 411 0.88 15.33 30.39
C GLU A 411 0.10 15.85 29.16
N SER A 412 0.27 15.21 28.02
CA SER A 412 -0.34 15.57 26.73
C SER A 412 -1.75 15.00 26.59
N TYR A 413 -2.62 15.80 25.98
CA TYR A 413 -4.03 15.48 25.75
C TYR A 413 -4.29 15.38 24.24
N GLY A 414 -5.18 14.48 23.84
CA GLY A 414 -5.65 14.39 22.46
C GLY A 414 -6.64 15.51 22.09
N ASN A 415 -7.45 15.27 21.06
CA ASN A 415 -8.50 16.21 20.63
C ASN A 415 -9.89 15.85 21.13
N TYR A 416 -10.10 14.60 21.55
CA TYR A 416 -11.42 14.02 21.78
C TYR A 416 -11.55 13.38 23.16
N ASP A 417 -12.80 13.27 23.59
CA ASP A 417 -13.28 12.50 24.75
C ASP A 417 -13.73 11.15 24.19
N LEU A 418 -12.80 10.19 24.05
CA LEU A 418 -13.03 8.90 23.38
C LEU A 418 -13.76 7.93 24.30
N ASP A 419 -13.53 8.03 25.60
CA ASP A 419 -14.21 7.20 26.60
C ASP A 419 -15.57 7.75 27.04
N HIS A 420 -15.93 8.97 26.62
CA HIS A 420 -17.15 9.68 27.01
C HIS A 420 -17.29 9.85 28.54
N ALA A 421 -16.18 9.81 29.28
CA ALA A 421 -16.15 9.97 30.74
C ALA A 421 -16.13 11.45 31.18
N GLY A 422 -16.06 12.37 30.22
CA GLY A 422 -16.17 13.80 30.44
C GLY A 422 -14.80 14.47 30.60
N GLY A 423 -14.30 15.03 29.51
CA GLY A 423 -12.99 15.67 29.44
C GLY A 423 -12.22 15.17 28.23
N ILE A 424 -11.16 15.86 27.84
CA ILE A 424 -10.29 15.35 26.76
C ILE A 424 -9.38 14.27 27.37
N ASP A 425 -9.16 13.18 26.64
CA ASP A 425 -8.32 12.08 27.10
C ASP A 425 -6.83 12.40 27.05
N LEU A 426 -6.08 11.73 27.92
CA LEU A 426 -4.62 11.71 27.83
C LEU A 426 -4.20 10.94 26.59
N LEU A 427 -3.24 11.51 25.86
CA LEU A 427 -2.72 10.88 24.66
C LEU A 427 -2.07 9.54 24.99
N GLY A 428 -2.48 8.47 24.31
CA GLY A 428 -2.00 7.11 24.56
C GLY A 428 -2.64 6.41 25.76
N GLN A 429 -3.76 6.91 26.27
CA GLN A 429 -4.56 6.26 27.32
C GLN A 429 -6.04 6.18 26.92
N TYR A 430 -6.71 5.09 27.29
CA TYR A 430 -8.15 4.90 27.13
C TYR A 430 -8.73 4.21 28.37
N VAL A 431 -9.86 4.71 28.89
CA VAL A 431 -10.48 4.20 30.12
C VAL A 431 -11.87 3.65 29.82
N ALA A 432 -12.03 2.33 29.84
CA ALA A 432 -13.33 1.69 29.59
C ALA A 432 -14.07 1.36 30.89
N THR A 433 -15.39 1.54 30.87
CA THR A 433 -16.32 1.13 31.95
C THR A 433 -17.51 0.33 31.45
N ASP A 434 -17.54 0.01 30.17
CA ASP A 434 -18.57 -0.78 29.50
C ASP A 434 -17.94 -1.71 28.46
N LEU A 435 -18.80 -2.61 27.93
CA LEU A 435 -18.48 -3.57 26.90
C LEU A 435 -19.66 -3.62 25.92
N THR A 436 -19.37 -3.96 24.67
CA THR A 436 -20.38 -3.97 23.60
C THR A 436 -21.24 -5.23 23.64
N PHE A 437 -20.65 -6.40 23.90
CA PHE A 437 -21.34 -7.70 23.78
C PHE A 437 -21.73 -8.33 25.12
N GLU A 438 -21.30 -7.75 26.24
CA GLU A 438 -21.60 -8.28 27.57
C GLU A 438 -21.86 -7.17 28.58
N THR A 439 -22.65 -7.49 29.59
CA THR A 439 -22.79 -6.63 30.76
C THR A 439 -21.44 -6.47 31.48
N TRP A 440 -21.05 -5.23 31.79
CA TRP A 440 -19.88 -4.95 32.60
C TRP A 440 -20.03 -5.53 34.02
N ILE A 441 -19.20 -6.53 34.34
CA ILE A 441 -19.14 -7.13 35.68
C ILE A 441 -17.85 -6.66 36.37
N GLY A 442 -17.97 -5.67 37.26
CA GLY A 442 -16.85 -5.11 38.03
C GLY A 442 -17.11 -3.67 38.46
N GLU A 443 -16.42 -3.19 39.50
CA GLU A 443 -16.45 -1.78 39.89
C GLU A 443 -15.26 -0.97 39.35
N ASP A 444 -14.15 -1.65 39.01
CA ASP A 444 -12.91 -1.01 38.57
C ASP A 444 -12.89 -0.83 37.04
N PRO A 445 -12.58 0.36 36.51
CA PRO A 445 -12.41 0.59 35.07
C PRO A 445 -11.20 -0.18 34.52
N VAL A 446 -11.24 -0.52 33.23
CA VAL A 446 -10.06 -0.99 32.50
C VAL A 446 -9.33 0.21 31.90
N VAL A 447 -8.06 0.38 32.25
CA VAL A 447 -7.19 1.39 31.64
C VAL A 447 -6.27 0.71 30.63
N LEU A 448 -6.41 1.07 29.37
CA LEU A 448 -5.41 0.81 28.34
C LEU A 448 -4.45 2.01 28.31
N GLN A 449 -3.15 1.74 28.24
CA GLN A 449 -2.13 2.77 28.18
C GLN A 449 -0.92 2.20 27.45
N TRP A 450 -0.36 2.97 26.53
CA TRP A 450 0.78 2.59 25.72
C TRP A 450 1.85 3.66 25.81
N GLU A 451 3.03 3.30 26.34
CA GLU A 451 4.14 4.26 26.44
C GLU A 451 4.68 4.61 25.05
N THR A 452 4.56 3.67 24.10
CA THR A 452 5.03 3.85 22.72
C THR A 452 3.99 3.55 21.65
N LEU A 453 4.18 4.12 20.46
CA LEU A 453 3.37 3.80 19.28
C LEU A 453 3.59 2.34 18.87
N THR A 454 4.82 1.84 18.98
CA THR A 454 5.14 0.41 18.77
C THR A 454 4.34 -0.50 19.72
N GLU A 455 4.25 -0.19 21.02
CA GLU A 455 3.44 -0.97 21.97
C GLU A 455 1.95 -0.95 21.61
N ALA A 456 1.43 0.21 21.21
CA ALA A 456 0.05 0.33 20.74
C ALA A 456 -0.21 -0.55 19.52
N ALA A 457 0.69 -0.55 18.53
CA ALA A 457 0.58 -1.42 17.35
C ALA A 457 0.66 -2.91 17.68
N GLN A 458 1.50 -3.30 18.64
CA GLN A 458 1.57 -4.69 19.10
C GLN A 458 0.28 -5.13 19.80
N GLU A 459 -0.32 -4.29 20.64
CA GLU A 459 -1.60 -4.60 21.29
C GLU A 459 -2.75 -4.60 20.27
N ALA A 460 -2.72 -3.69 19.27
CA ALA A 460 -3.64 -3.70 18.14
C ALA A 460 -3.59 -5.02 17.37
N GLY A 461 -2.40 -5.58 17.15
CA GLY A 461 -2.24 -6.90 16.55
C GLY A 461 -2.82 -8.05 17.41
N ILE A 462 -2.45 -8.10 18.70
CA ILE A 462 -2.94 -9.14 19.63
C ILE A 462 -4.45 -9.05 19.84
N SER A 463 -5.05 -7.87 19.72
CA SER A 463 -6.50 -7.67 19.83
C SER A 463 -7.31 -8.59 18.91
N ARG A 464 -6.73 -9.02 17.78
CA ARG A 464 -7.39 -9.91 16.82
C ARG A 464 -7.51 -11.35 17.31
N LEU A 465 -6.63 -11.77 18.22
CA LEU A 465 -6.73 -13.07 18.90
C LEU A 465 -7.78 -13.02 20.01
N TYR A 466 -7.84 -11.92 20.78
CA TYR A 466 -8.93 -11.71 21.73
C TYR A 466 -10.29 -11.65 21.03
N GLY A 467 -10.35 -10.99 19.88
CA GLY A 467 -11.51 -10.98 19.01
C GLY A 467 -11.80 -12.31 18.31
N GLY A 468 -10.91 -13.30 18.37
CA GLY A 468 -11.08 -14.65 17.79
C GLY A 468 -11.00 -14.74 16.26
N ILE A 469 -10.49 -13.72 15.57
CA ILE A 469 -10.57 -13.61 14.09
C ILE A 469 -9.25 -13.79 13.35
N HIS A 470 -8.14 -13.92 14.09
CA HIS A 470 -6.80 -14.19 13.56
C HIS A 470 -6.02 -15.16 14.45
N ILE A 471 -5.00 -15.80 13.86
CA ILE A 471 -4.02 -16.64 14.56
C ILE A 471 -2.78 -15.85 14.98
N MET A 472 -2.02 -16.37 15.96
CA MET A 472 -0.80 -15.72 16.46
C MET A 472 0.24 -15.51 15.36
N ASP A 473 0.42 -16.48 14.45
CA ASP A 473 1.40 -16.33 13.38
C ASP A 473 0.93 -15.27 12.36
N GLY A 474 -0.36 -15.26 12.02
CA GLY A 474 -0.96 -14.19 11.21
C GLY A 474 -0.75 -12.79 11.81
N ASN A 475 -0.78 -12.68 13.15
CA ASN A 475 -0.43 -11.45 13.86
C ASN A 475 1.07 -11.10 13.73
N LEU A 476 1.96 -11.98 14.18
CA LEU A 476 3.41 -11.71 14.23
C LEU A 476 3.98 -11.43 12.84
N ARG A 477 3.58 -12.23 11.84
CA ARG A 477 3.96 -12.01 10.44
C ARG A 477 3.36 -10.72 9.89
N GLY A 478 2.14 -10.38 10.27
CA GLY A 478 1.55 -9.09 9.91
C GLY A 478 2.36 -7.90 10.44
N LEU A 479 2.85 -7.96 11.69
CA LEU A 479 3.74 -6.94 12.26
C LEU A 479 5.06 -6.86 11.47
N GLU A 480 5.69 -8.00 11.15
CA GLU A 480 6.92 -8.04 10.32
C GLU A 480 6.73 -7.37 8.96
N VAL A 481 5.60 -7.63 8.29
CA VAL A 481 5.26 -6.98 7.01
C VAL A 481 5.09 -5.48 7.19
N GLY A 482 4.42 -5.05 8.26
CA GLY A 482 4.20 -3.63 8.54
C GLY A 482 5.50 -2.86 8.78
N GLU A 483 6.47 -3.46 9.48
CA GLU A 483 7.80 -2.86 9.67
C GLU A 483 8.52 -2.70 8.32
N LYS A 484 8.54 -3.74 7.47
CA LYS A 484 9.15 -3.68 6.13
C LYS A 484 8.52 -2.59 5.25
N VAL A 485 7.19 -2.47 5.28
CA VAL A 485 6.48 -1.43 4.52
C VAL A 485 6.86 -0.04 5.00
N ALA A 486 6.93 0.19 6.32
CA ALA A 486 7.36 1.48 6.85
C ALA A 486 8.80 1.83 6.46
N GLU A 487 9.72 0.84 6.49
CA GLU A 487 11.10 1.02 6.05
C GLU A 487 11.20 1.39 4.57
N ALA A 488 10.48 0.69 3.70
CA ALA A 488 10.42 0.99 2.27
C ALA A 488 9.84 2.40 2.01
N GLY A 489 8.73 2.73 2.67
CA GLY A 489 8.10 4.05 2.58
C GLY A 489 9.01 5.17 3.06
N GLN A 490 9.74 4.96 4.16
CA GLN A 490 10.65 5.95 4.75
C GLN A 490 11.71 6.45 3.79
N ILE A 491 12.33 5.57 3.01
CA ILE A 491 13.35 5.96 2.04
C ILE A 491 12.76 6.93 1.00
N ARG A 492 11.53 6.67 0.54
CA ARG A 492 10.87 7.46 -0.51
C ARG A 492 10.35 8.80 0.00
N TRP A 493 9.62 8.83 1.11
CA TRP A 493 9.11 10.11 1.61
C TRP A 493 10.23 11.00 2.16
N ASP A 494 11.33 10.46 2.69
CA ASP A 494 12.48 11.26 3.11
C ASP A 494 13.11 11.98 1.92
N ALA A 495 13.25 11.30 0.78
CA ALA A 495 13.69 11.92 -0.46
C ALA A 495 12.73 13.03 -0.90
N LEU A 496 11.43 12.73 -0.99
CA LEU A 496 10.38 13.70 -1.36
C LEU A 496 10.45 14.99 -0.53
N PHE A 497 10.70 14.87 0.78
CA PHE A 497 10.64 16.00 1.70
C PHE A 497 11.92 16.84 1.76
N THR A 498 13.03 16.35 1.21
CA THR A 498 14.37 16.92 1.43
C THR A 498 15.20 17.14 0.16
N ARG A 499 14.74 16.68 -1.01
CA ARG A 499 15.50 16.69 -2.26
C ARG A 499 14.78 17.39 -3.41
N GLY A 500 14.18 18.55 -3.16
CA GLY A 500 13.49 19.36 -4.18
C GLY A 500 14.40 20.13 -5.15
N GLY A 501 15.73 20.07 -4.97
CA GLY A 501 16.68 20.81 -5.79
C GLY A 501 17.97 20.06 -6.08
N ASN A 502 18.85 20.69 -6.86
CA ASN A 502 20.07 20.06 -7.36
C ASN A 502 20.99 19.48 -6.26
N ASP A 503 21.19 18.17 -6.29
CA ASP A 503 21.95 17.42 -5.29
C ASP A 503 23.24 16.77 -5.83
N GLU A 504 24.20 16.54 -4.93
CA GLU A 504 25.41 15.75 -5.20
C GLU A 504 25.46 14.57 -4.23
N LEU A 505 25.12 13.37 -4.74
CA LEU A 505 24.94 12.16 -3.95
C LEU A 505 25.99 11.12 -4.31
N VAL A 506 26.33 10.28 -3.33
CA VAL A 506 27.31 9.20 -3.50
C VAL A 506 26.80 7.97 -2.81
N CYS A 507 26.65 6.86 -3.54
CA CYS A 507 26.21 5.59 -2.96
C CYS A 507 27.29 5.03 -2.02
N ASP A 508 26.88 4.09 -1.18
CA ASP A 508 27.82 3.38 -0.32
C ASP A 508 28.67 2.37 -1.15
N THR A 509 29.46 1.52 -0.49
CA THR A 509 30.31 0.55 -1.21
C THR A 509 29.75 -0.88 -1.23
N ASN A 510 28.56 -1.08 -0.68
CA ASN A 510 27.89 -2.36 -0.60
C ASN A 510 26.67 -2.44 -1.54
N GLY A 511 26.25 -1.33 -2.13
CA GLY A 511 25.03 -1.24 -2.92
C GLY A 511 23.84 -0.76 -2.08
N GLY A 512 22.84 -0.20 -2.74
CA GLY A 512 21.59 0.21 -2.11
C GLY A 512 20.76 1.16 -2.98
N LEU A 513 19.56 1.49 -2.51
CA LEU A 513 18.67 2.46 -3.16
C LEU A 513 19.08 3.90 -2.85
N VAL A 514 19.19 4.72 -3.90
CA VAL A 514 19.38 6.19 -3.83
C VAL A 514 18.35 6.86 -4.72
N ILE A 515 17.60 7.80 -4.16
CA ILE A 515 16.57 8.57 -4.87
C ILE A 515 17.01 10.03 -4.91
N ALA A 516 17.41 10.55 -6.07
CA ALA A 516 18.02 11.87 -6.17
C ALA A 516 17.01 12.99 -5.95
N GLY A 517 15.82 12.89 -6.55
CA GLY A 517 14.69 13.78 -6.25
C GLY A 517 14.39 14.74 -7.39
N ALA A 518 14.04 15.97 -7.09
CA ALA A 518 13.86 16.99 -8.11
C ALA A 518 15.11 17.86 -8.24
N GLY A 519 15.40 18.33 -9.45
CA GLY A 519 16.55 19.16 -9.74
C GLY A 519 17.50 18.50 -10.74
N ARG A 520 18.64 19.16 -10.99
CA ARG A 520 19.74 18.60 -11.74
C ARG A 520 20.70 17.97 -10.75
N ASP A 521 20.64 16.66 -10.67
CA ASP A 521 21.36 15.89 -9.69
C ASP A 521 22.60 15.22 -10.29
N HIS A 522 23.52 14.91 -9.39
CA HIS A 522 24.73 14.19 -9.73
C HIS A 522 24.91 13.07 -8.72
N VAL A 523 24.53 11.86 -9.12
CA VAL A 523 24.65 10.65 -8.30
C VAL A 523 25.80 9.81 -8.78
N ARG A 524 26.67 9.42 -7.86
CA ARG A 524 27.80 8.55 -8.14
C ARG A 524 27.77 7.31 -7.25
N GLY A 525 27.42 6.18 -7.83
CA GLY A 525 27.66 4.87 -7.24
C GLY A 525 29.13 4.52 -7.18
N ARG A 526 29.43 3.46 -6.42
CA ARG A 526 30.81 3.07 -6.10
C ARG A 526 31.06 1.60 -6.39
N GLY A 527 30.42 0.74 -5.63
CA GLY A 527 30.67 -0.68 -5.58
C GLY A 527 29.49 -1.36 -4.93
N GLY A 528 29.16 -2.56 -5.36
CA GLY A 528 27.94 -3.25 -4.93
C GLY A 528 26.86 -3.10 -5.99
N GLU A 529 25.68 -3.65 -5.76
CA GLU A 529 24.54 -3.51 -6.67
C GLU A 529 23.75 -2.28 -6.24
N ASP A 530 23.94 -1.15 -6.93
CA ASP A 530 23.27 0.13 -6.65
C ASP A 530 21.94 0.23 -7.42
N GLN A 531 20.89 0.76 -6.78
CA GLN A 531 19.66 1.20 -7.46
C GLN A 531 19.59 2.72 -7.35
N ILE A 532 19.63 3.43 -8.48
CA ILE A 532 19.70 4.88 -8.52
C ILE A 532 18.52 5.42 -9.33
N GLU A 533 17.63 6.14 -8.65
CA GLU A 533 16.51 6.91 -9.22
C GLU A 533 16.94 8.38 -9.34
N GLY A 534 16.89 8.94 -10.54
CA GLY A 534 17.23 10.34 -10.84
C GLY A 534 16.13 11.31 -10.45
N GLY A 535 14.87 10.91 -10.62
CA GLY A 535 13.72 11.76 -10.34
C GLY A 535 13.47 12.78 -11.45
N SER A 536 13.12 14.01 -11.08
CA SER A 536 12.78 15.03 -12.09
C SER A 536 13.94 16.01 -12.31
N GLY A 537 14.37 16.21 -13.55
CA GLY A 537 15.26 17.28 -13.93
C GLY A 537 16.19 16.93 -15.08
N ASN A 538 17.50 16.95 -14.90
CA ASN A 538 18.44 16.60 -15.99
C ASN A 538 19.71 16.07 -15.35
N ASP A 539 19.69 14.79 -15.03
CA ASP A 539 20.53 14.19 -14.02
C ASP A 539 21.76 13.52 -14.63
N LYS A 540 22.72 13.25 -13.75
CA LYS A 540 23.92 12.50 -14.10
C LYS A 540 24.09 11.36 -13.12
N LEU A 541 23.80 10.15 -13.60
CA LEU A 541 23.83 8.93 -12.81
C LEU A 541 25.01 8.07 -13.27
N TYR A 542 25.80 7.58 -12.32
CA TYR A 542 26.93 6.70 -12.58
C TYR A 542 26.83 5.48 -11.65
N GLY A 543 26.73 4.26 -12.18
CA GLY A 543 26.60 3.03 -11.39
C GLY A 543 27.89 2.70 -10.65
N GLY A 544 28.94 2.34 -11.40
CA GLY A 544 30.29 2.24 -10.86
C GLY A 544 30.88 0.85 -11.01
N ARG A 545 30.63 -0.05 -10.08
CA ARG A 545 31.07 -1.45 -10.12
C ARG A 545 30.00 -2.30 -9.45
N GLY A 546 29.70 -3.45 -10.03
CA GLY A 546 28.57 -4.27 -9.61
C GLY A 546 27.43 -4.11 -10.60
N ALA A 547 26.43 -4.97 -10.51
CA ALA A 547 25.28 -4.93 -11.40
C ALA A 547 24.32 -3.84 -10.91
N ASP A 548 24.37 -2.67 -11.54
CA ASP A 548 23.64 -1.48 -11.10
C ASP A 548 22.35 -1.28 -11.91
N MET A 549 21.35 -0.66 -11.28
CA MET A 549 20.12 -0.19 -11.93
C MET A 549 20.06 1.33 -11.85
N LEU A 550 19.98 2.00 -13.01
CA LEU A 550 19.93 3.45 -13.12
C LEU A 550 18.65 3.85 -13.86
N MET A 551 17.83 4.67 -13.22
CA MET A 551 16.59 5.22 -13.79
C MET A 551 16.71 6.75 -13.83
N GLY A 552 16.68 7.35 -15.02
CA GLY A 552 16.71 8.80 -15.22
C GLY A 552 15.41 9.48 -14.81
N GLU A 553 14.29 8.81 -15.12
CA GLU A 553 12.93 9.31 -14.93
C GLU A 553 12.64 10.54 -15.80
N ALA A 554 12.26 11.69 -15.25
CA ALA A 554 11.80 12.81 -16.05
C ALA A 554 12.94 13.79 -16.30
N GLY A 555 13.43 13.94 -17.53
CA GLY A 555 14.60 14.79 -17.75
C GLY A 555 15.30 14.60 -19.08
N ASN A 556 16.37 15.37 -19.32
CA ASN A 556 17.36 14.93 -20.31
C ASN A 556 18.59 14.46 -19.55
N ASP A 557 18.63 13.17 -19.30
CA ASP A 557 19.49 12.56 -18.33
C ASP A 557 20.72 11.95 -18.98
N ARG A 558 21.72 11.71 -18.15
CA ARG A 558 22.93 11.01 -18.54
C ARG A 558 23.23 9.89 -17.58
N LEU A 559 23.00 8.67 -18.05
CA LEU A 559 23.23 7.44 -17.31
C LEU A 559 24.50 6.76 -17.80
N LYS A 560 25.27 6.24 -16.85
CA LYS A 560 26.50 5.50 -17.15
C LYS A 560 26.68 4.32 -16.18
N GLY A 561 26.45 3.09 -16.65
CA GLY A 561 26.60 1.87 -15.85
C GLY A 561 28.02 1.70 -15.30
N ASN A 562 28.99 1.71 -16.22
CA ASN A 562 30.44 1.63 -16.04
C ASN A 562 31.02 0.22 -16.12
N ALA A 563 30.80 -0.64 -15.15
CA ALA A 563 31.47 -1.94 -15.11
C ALA A 563 30.57 -2.98 -14.47
N ASP A 564 30.60 -4.18 -15.05
CA ASP A 564 29.66 -5.26 -14.77
C ASP A 564 28.30 -5.02 -15.47
N ASN A 565 27.35 -5.93 -15.32
CA ASN A 565 26.14 -5.95 -16.14
C ASN A 565 25.08 -5.01 -15.55
N ASP A 566 24.81 -3.90 -16.23
CA ASP A 566 23.96 -2.83 -15.72
C ASP A 566 22.61 -2.73 -16.44
N VAL A 567 21.61 -2.14 -15.77
CA VAL A 567 20.32 -1.78 -16.36
C VAL A 567 20.17 -0.26 -16.35
N LEU A 568 19.99 0.34 -17.52
CA LEU A 568 19.84 1.78 -17.70
C LEU A 568 18.50 2.09 -18.35
N ILE A 569 17.67 2.88 -17.67
CA ILE A 569 16.38 3.36 -18.15
C ILE A 569 16.42 4.89 -18.20
N GLY A 570 16.27 5.49 -19.38
CA GLY A 570 16.27 6.95 -19.56
C GLY A 570 15.01 7.57 -18.96
N GLY A 571 13.85 7.25 -19.54
CA GLY A 571 12.56 7.74 -19.09
C GLY A 571 12.01 8.79 -20.04
N ASP A 572 11.54 9.91 -19.50
CA ASP A 572 10.95 11.02 -20.24
C ASP A 572 11.99 12.07 -20.63
N GLY A 573 12.43 12.09 -21.90
CA GLY A 573 13.16 13.20 -22.49
C GLY A 573 14.29 12.74 -23.40
N ASN A 574 15.26 13.60 -23.73
CA ASN A 574 16.32 13.22 -24.68
C ASN A 574 17.58 12.75 -23.96
N ASP A 575 17.63 11.47 -23.66
CA ASP A 575 18.62 10.89 -22.76
C ASP A 575 19.89 10.43 -23.44
N GLN A 576 20.92 10.22 -22.61
CA GLN A 576 22.16 9.59 -22.99
C GLN A 576 22.48 8.43 -22.05
N LEU A 577 22.38 7.21 -22.56
CA LEU A 577 22.69 5.98 -21.84
C LEU A 577 23.99 5.37 -22.38
N ILE A 578 24.88 4.96 -21.47
CA ILE A 578 26.19 4.39 -21.78
C ILE A 578 26.49 3.22 -20.83
N GLY A 579 26.37 1.98 -21.30
CA GLY A 579 26.63 0.77 -20.50
C GLY A 579 28.10 0.62 -20.08
N ASN A 580 29.00 0.65 -21.06
CA ASN A 580 30.47 0.52 -21.01
C ASN A 580 31.02 -0.92 -20.97
N ILE A 581 31.16 -1.56 -19.83
CA ILE A 581 31.81 -2.89 -19.73
C ILE A 581 30.83 -3.81 -19.03
N GLY A 582 30.39 -4.86 -19.71
CA GLY A 582 29.38 -5.77 -19.17
C GLY A 582 28.34 -6.08 -20.23
N ASP A 583 27.49 -7.05 -19.95
CA ASP A 583 26.31 -7.31 -20.77
C ASP A 583 25.18 -6.41 -20.25
N ASP A 584 24.97 -5.25 -20.90
CA ASP A 584 24.11 -4.19 -20.38
C ASP A 584 22.69 -4.20 -21.01
N ILE A 585 21.71 -3.67 -20.28
CA ILE A 585 20.34 -3.47 -20.74
C ILE A 585 20.05 -1.97 -20.83
N LEU A 586 19.63 -1.50 -22.01
CA LEU A 586 19.37 -0.09 -22.26
C LEU A 586 17.95 0.15 -22.79
N VAL A 587 17.19 0.97 -22.06
CA VAL A 587 15.85 1.45 -22.44
C VAL A 587 15.89 2.96 -22.55
N GLY A 588 15.74 3.52 -23.76
CA GLY A 588 15.73 4.97 -23.97
C GLY A 588 14.54 5.62 -23.28
N GLY A 589 13.33 5.15 -23.62
CA GLY A 589 12.08 5.70 -23.10
C GLY A 589 11.40 6.58 -24.13
N ASN A 590 10.87 7.71 -23.68
CA ASN A 590 10.16 8.67 -24.51
C ASN A 590 11.12 9.66 -25.18
N GLU A 591 10.64 10.32 -26.23
CA GLU A 591 11.46 11.24 -27.04
C GLU A 591 12.67 10.58 -27.74
N ARG A 592 13.85 11.22 -27.73
CA ARG A 592 14.95 10.87 -28.65
C ARG A 592 16.27 10.64 -27.91
N ASP A 593 16.63 9.37 -27.83
CA ASP A 593 17.75 8.96 -27.00
C ASP A 593 19.02 8.65 -27.78
N ARG A 594 20.12 8.62 -27.03
CA ARG A 594 21.43 8.18 -27.51
C ARG A 594 21.92 7.05 -26.64
N LEU A 595 21.90 5.85 -27.21
CA LEU A 595 22.27 4.61 -26.53
C LEU A 595 23.65 4.15 -27.01
N SER A 596 24.48 3.71 -26.08
CA SER A 596 25.78 3.08 -26.32
C SER A 596 25.88 1.89 -25.38
N GLY A 597 25.99 0.68 -25.92
CA GLY A 597 26.13 -0.54 -25.12
C GLY A 597 27.54 -0.59 -24.54
N GLY A 598 28.50 -1.07 -25.31
CA GLY A 598 29.92 -0.91 -25.02
C GLY A 598 30.71 -2.16 -25.38
N GLU A 599 31.43 -2.70 -24.40
CA GLU A 599 32.05 -4.03 -24.46
C GLU A 599 31.10 -5.02 -23.79
N GLY A 600 30.67 -6.07 -24.49
CA GLY A 600 29.77 -7.08 -23.94
C GLY A 600 28.68 -7.43 -24.94
N THR A 601 27.76 -8.31 -24.54
CA THR A 601 26.53 -8.60 -25.27
C THR A 601 25.42 -7.70 -24.73
N ASP A 602 25.13 -6.61 -25.42
CA ASP A 602 24.19 -5.61 -24.93
C ASP A 602 22.79 -5.82 -25.51
N VAL A 603 21.76 -5.41 -24.75
CA VAL A 603 20.36 -5.46 -25.20
C VAL A 603 19.75 -4.07 -25.21
N PHE A 604 19.29 -3.65 -26.39
CA PHE A 604 18.56 -2.39 -26.58
C PHE A 604 17.07 -2.67 -26.71
N ILE A 605 16.26 -2.12 -25.80
CA ILE A 605 14.81 -2.31 -25.79
C ILE A 605 14.11 -1.12 -26.43
N PHE A 606 13.17 -1.38 -27.34
CA PHE A 606 12.28 -0.37 -27.90
C PHE A 606 10.81 -0.80 -27.82
N GLY A 607 9.93 0.14 -27.50
CA GLY A 607 8.48 -0.05 -27.47
C GLY A 607 7.72 0.84 -28.48
N PRO A 608 6.39 0.65 -28.63
CA PRO A 608 5.56 1.47 -29.52
C PRO A 608 5.34 2.90 -29.00
N GLU A 609 5.69 3.18 -27.74
CA GLU A 609 5.35 4.42 -27.05
C GLU A 609 6.31 5.58 -27.37
N SER A 610 7.48 5.29 -27.96
CA SER A 610 8.41 6.33 -28.37
C SER A 610 7.78 7.18 -29.50
N SER A 611 7.37 8.41 -29.18
CA SER A 611 6.85 9.38 -30.16
C SER A 611 7.89 9.85 -31.20
N SER A 612 9.09 9.25 -31.15
CA SER A 612 10.33 9.62 -31.79
C SER A 612 11.20 8.36 -31.99
N TYR A 613 12.44 8.51 -32.47
CA TYR A 613 13.35 7.40 -32.73
C TYR A 613 14.67 7.57 -31.99
N ASP A 614 15.24 6.46 -31.56
CA ASP A 614 16.51 6.45 -30.85
C ASP A 614 17.71 6.26 -31.77
N ALA A 615 18.89 6.56 -31.24
CA ALA A 615 20.12 6.44 -31.99
C ALA A 615 21.20 5.65 -31.24
N VAL A 616 21.29 4.35 -31.55
CA VAL A 616 22.34 3.44 -31.07
C VAL A 616 23.68 3.76 -31.77
N LYS A 617 24.74 3.92 -30.99
CA LYS A 617 26.02 4.50 -31.47
C LYS A 617 27.09 3.51 -31.88
N ASP A 618 27.01 2.29 -31.39
CA ASP A 618 28.09 1.30 -31.40
C ASP A 618 27.62 -0.16 -31.53
N PHE A 619 26.35 -0.39 -31.87
CA PHE A 619 25.72 -1.72 -32.00
C PHE A 619 26.62 -2.79 -32.67
N ASP A 620 27.06 -3.83 -31.98
CA ASP A 620 27.79 -4.93 -32.62
C ASP A 620 26.82 -6.04 -33.04
N ALA A 621 26.54 -6.17 -34.33
CA ALA A 621 25.66 -7.22 -34.84
C ALA A 621 26.15 -8.68 -34.59
N ALA A 622 27.37 -8.88 -34.09
CA ALA A 622 27.87 -10.19 -33.68
C ALA A 622 27.61 -10.54 -32.20
N GLU A 623 27.32 -9.53 -31.36
CA GLU A 623 27.18 -9.68 -29.90
C GLU A 623 25.82 -9.11 -29.43
N ASP A 624 25.42 -7.94 -29.89
CA ASP A 624 24.26 -7.18 -29.39
C ASP A 624 22.91 -7.63 -29.94
N ILE A 625 21.88 -7.35 -29.16
CA ILE A 625 20.49 -7.70 -29.41
C ILE A 625 19.60 -6.44 -29.38
N ILE A 626 18.60 -6.41 -30.26
CA ILE A 626 17.48 -5.47 -30.20
C ILE A 626 16.23 -6.23 -29.79
N ALA A 627 15.61 -5.83 -28.69
CA ALA A 627 14.34 -6.34 -28.23
C ALA A 627 13.21 -5.35 -28.57
N LEU A 628 12.21 -5.81 -29.32
CA LEU A 628 11.00 -5.04 -29.65
C LEU A 628 9.85 -5.48 -28.73
N TYR A 629 9.55 -4.67 -27.74
CA TYR A 629 8.53 -4.91 -26.73
C TYR A 629 7.20 -4.21 -27.06
N GLY A 630 6.06 -4.77 -26.64
CA GLY A 630 4.73 -4.15 -26.82
C GLY A 630 4.20 -4.10 -28.26
N PHE A 631 4.96 -4.58 -29.25
CA PHE A 631 4.51 -4.72 -30.63
C PHE A 631 3.76 -6.05 -30.82
N GLY A 632 2.66 -6.01 -31.57
CA GLY A 632 1.92 -7.24 -31.87
C GLY A 632 2.75 -8.23 -32.70
N GLU A 633 2.54 -9.53 -32.51
CA GLU A 633 3.29 -10.60 -33.21
C GLU A 633 3.24 -10.50 -34.76
N THR A 634 2.26 -9.78 -35.29
CA THR A 634 2.10 -9.55 -36.74
C THR A 634 2.78 -8.28 -37.25
N ALA A 635 3.46 -7.52 -36.39
CA ALA A 635 4.13 -6.28 -36.76
C ALA A 635 5.21 -6.52 -37.83
N VAL A 636 5.31 -5.61 -38.78
CA VAL A 636 6.25 -5.71 -39.89
C VAL A 636 7.52 -4.94 -39.57
N VAL A 637 8.60 -5.67 -39.31
CA VAL A 637 9.94 -5.10 -39.07
C VAL A 637 10.69 -4.95 -40.39
N THR A 638 11.23 -3.76 -40.65
CA THR A 638 12.03 -3.46 -41.86
C THR A 638 13.33 -2.75 -41.54
N PHE A 639 14.36 -3.07 -42.31
CA PHE A 639 15.69 -2.45 -42.21
C PHE A 639 16.01 -1.69 -43.49
N ASP A 640 16.18 -0.36 -43.39
CA ASP A 640 16.54 0.51 -44.52
C ASP A 640 17.97 1.04 -44.35
N GLN A 641 18.90 0.43 -45.08
CA GLN A 641 20.31 0.83 -45.10
C GLN A 641 20.52 2.16 -45.83
N ARG A 642 21.07 3.15 -45.13
CA ARG A 642 21.48 4.45 -45.67
C ARG A 642 22.99 4.61 -45.54
N GLU A 643 23.57 5.61 -46.23
CA GLU A 643 25.03 5.82 -46.27
C GLU A 643 25.72 5.97 -44.89
N ARG A 644 24.97 6.30 -43.83
CA ARG A 644 25.51 6.55 -42.48
C ARG A 644 24.79 5.85 -41.34
N HIS A 645 23.63 5.24 -41.59
CA HIS A 645 22.88 4.50 -40.59
C HIS A 645 22.00 3.43 -41.22
N VAL A 646 21.61 2.43 -40.45
CA VAL A 646 20.48 1.54 -40.75
C VAL A 646 19.26 2.06 -39.98
N ARG A 647 18.14 2.21 -40.67
CA ARG A 647 16.86 2.54 -40.04
C ARG A 647 16.14 1.24 -39.70
N LEU A 648 15.75 1.08 -38.45
CA LEU A 648 14.85 0.04 -37.98
C LEU A 648 13.44 0.65 -37.94
N GLU A 649 12.53 0.12 -38.75
CA GLU A 649 11.14 0.56 -38.79
C GLU A 649 10.21 -0.61 -38.45
N VAL A 650 9.18 -0.35 -37.64
CA VAL A 650 8.14 -1.33 -37.26
C VAL A 650 6.79 -0.76 -37.70
N ASP A 651 6.05 -1.51 -38.52
CA ASP A 651 4.79 -1.07 -39.15
C ASP A 651 4.86 0.27 -39.92
N GLY A 652 6.08 0.65 -40.33
CA GLY A 652 6.38 1.88 -41.08
C GLY A 652 6.80 3.06 -40.22
N ASP A 653 6.74 2.93 -38.89
CA ASP A 653 7.25 3.92 -37.95
C ASP A 653 8.72 3.69 -37.66
N LEU A 654 9.51 4.77 -37.67
CA LEU A 654 10.94 4.70 -37.40
C LEU A 654 11.17 4.55 -35.90
N ILE A 655 11.69 3.41 -35.48
CA ILE A 655 11.95 3.10 -34.07
C ILE A 655 13.39 3.46 -33.68
N ALA A 656 14.37 3.01 -34.47
CA ALA A 656 15.77 3.24 -34.14
C ALA A 656 16.64 3.53 -35.38
N ARG A 657 17.75 4.22 -35.13
CA ARG A 657 18.87 4.36 -36.07
C ARG A 657 20.13 3.75 -35.49
N LEU A 658 20.62 2.72 -36.16
CA LEU A 658 21.88 2.07 -35.88
C LEU A 658 22.95 2.70 -36.77
N ARG A 659 24.15 2.94 -36.25
CA ARG A 659 25.24 3.49 -37.08
C ARG A 659 25.66 2.46 -38.15
N PHE A 660 26.10 2.94 -39.33
CA PHE A 660 26.31 2.06 -40.50
C PHE A 660 27.59 1.20 -40.45
N ALA A 661 28.58 1.55 -39.61
CA ALA A 661 29.84 0.82 -39.56
C ALA A 661 29.72 -0.57 -38.89
N ASP A 662 28.53 -0.84 -38.39
CA ASP A 662 28.22 -1.73 -37.27
C ASP A 662 27.24 -2.84 -37.72
N VAL A 663 26.80 -2.80 -39.00
CA VAL A 663 25.69 -3.61 -39.51
C VAL A 663 25.92 -4.02 -40.97
N THR A 664 26.42 -5.24 -41.22
CA THR A 664 26.36 -5.82 -42.57
C THR A 664 25.24 -6.84 -42.75
N ASP A 665 24.78 -7.50 -41.68
CA ASP A 665 23.83 -8.63 -41.74
C ASP A 665 22.92 -8.66 -40.49
N LEU A 666 21.98 -7.71 -40.35
CA LEU A 666 20.92 -7.80 -39.32
C LEU A 666 19.87 -8.82 -39.76
N GLU A 667 19.64 -9.85 -38.95
CA GLU A 667 18.59 -10.84 -39.16
C GLU A 667 17.55 -10.83 -38.03
N LEU A 668 16.27 -10.87 -38.41
CA LEU A 668 15.15 -11.01 -37.49
C LEU A 668 15.16 -12.43 -36.90
N GLY A 669 15.06 -12.56 -35.58
CA GLY A 669 15.14 -13.83 -34.85
C GLY A 669 16.56 -14.25 -34.44
N GLU A 670 17.60 -13.52 -34.86
CA GLU A 670 18.96 -13.65 -34.32
C GLU A 670 19.34 -12.38 -33.55
N ASN A 671 19.33 -11.22 -34.24
CA ASN A 671 19.79 -9.96 -33.65
C ASN A 671 18.63 -9.03 -33.25
N VAL A 672 17.43 -9.28 -33.80
CA VAL A 672 16.22 -8.51 -33.51
C VAL A 672 15.09 -9.46 -33.14
N ILE A 673 14.58 -9.32 -31.92
CA ILE A 673 13.54 -10.19 -31.34
C ILE A 673 12.23 -9.41 -31.29
N LEU A 674 11.18 -9.92 -31.94
CA LEU A 674 9.83 -9.33 -31.95
C LEU A 674 8.93 -10.07 -30.97
N GLY A 675 8.15 -9.35 -30.17
CA GLY A 675 7.15 -9.95 -29.29
C GLY A 675 7.78 -10.69 -28.12
N ALA A 676 8.74 -10.03 -27.44
CA ALA A 676 9.57 -10.60 -26.37
C ALA A 676 8.81 -11.02 -25.09
N GLU A 677 7.51 -11.34 -25.16
CA GLU A 677 6.74 -11.87 -24.03
C GLU A 677 7.00 -13.37 -23.76
N GLU A 678 7.51 -14.15 -24.73
CA GLU A 678 7.67 -15.62 -24.55
C GLU A 678 9.01 -16.25 -25.02
N THR A 679 9.97 -15.53 -25.62
CA THR A 679 11.16 -16.16 -26.25
C THR A 679 12.50 -15.51 -25.92
N LEU A 680 12.85 -15.42 -24.64
CA LEU A 680 14.22 -15.14 -24.19
C LEU A 680 14.68 -16.30 -23.27
N ASP A 681 15.94 -16.75 -23.44
CA ASP A 681 16.55 -17.89 -22.73
C ASP A 681 16.47 -17.73 -21.20
N ASP A 682 16.52 -18.83 -20.44
CA ASP A 682 16.44 -18.86 -18.96
C ASP A 682 17.56 -18.02 -18.29
N SER A 683 18.59 -17.58 -19.03
CA SER A 683 19.61 -16.62 -18.58
C SER A 683 19.16 -15.15 -18.62
N ILE A 684 17.97 -14.87 -19.14
CA ILE A 684 17.35 -13.55 -19.38
C ILE A 684 15.96 -13.49 -18.69
N ALA A 685 15.69 -14.39 -17.74
CA ALA A 685 14.38 -14.56 -17.09
C ALA A 685 13.94 -13.43 -16.13
N THR A 686 14.73 -12.36 -15.97
CA THR A 686 14.39 -11.19 -15.14
C THR A 686 13.52 -10.15 -15.85
N TRP A 687 13.14 -10.37 -17.12
CA TRP A 687 12.58 -9.35 -18.00
C TRP A 687 11.06 -9.15 -17.90
N THR A 688 10.28 -10.21 -17.64
CA THR A 688 8.82 -10.11 -17.55
C THR A 688 8.33 -9.40 -16.29
N ASP A 689 9.09 -9.47 -15.19
CA ASP A 689 8.78 -8.76 -13.94
C ASP A 689 9.24 -7.28 -13.98
N PHE A 690 10.04 -6.91 -14.98
CA PHE A 690 10.68 -5.60 -15.12
C PHE A 690 9.86 -4.60 -15.96
N LEU A 691 9.00 -5.10 -16.85
CA LEU A 691 8.07 -4.28 -17.66
C LEU A 691 6.71 -4.08 -16.97
N SER A 692 6.55 -4.64 -15.77
CA SER A 692 5.44 -4.38 -14.84
C SER A 692 5.78 -3.37 -13.73
N LEU A 693 7.02 -2.86 -13.71
CA LEU A 693 7.41 -1.60 -13.07
C LEU A 693 7.14 -0.47 -14.07
#